data_AF-A0A7X3RDW2-F1
#
_entry.id   AF-A0A7X3RDW2-F1
#
_cell.length_a   1.000
_cell.length_b   1.000
_cell.length_c   1.000
_cell.angle_alpha   90.00
_cell.angle_beta   90.00
_cell.angle_gamma   90.00
#
_symmetry.space_group_name_H-M   'P 1'
#
loop_
_entity.id
_entity.type
_entity.pdbx_description
1 polymer ?
#
loop_
_entity_poly.entity_id
_entity_poly.type
_entity_poly.pdbx_seq_one_letter_code
_entity_poly.pdbx_strand_id
1 'polypeptide(L)'
;MNALEDIIQRCHKRHNALLRQRRTVITPALYKQIPYHIKVRCARATPIVLDDLERADISFMPIGHAPENDRGPRDFGGDRFLKRQGTSDWPDSRWYASWGIQIYTGIPSERNGARWHDFYFTYQAVCAAPDTVLACVEALLKTTANPLLTLTKSGGLRFSCRIPDYLHPSTGAAKSYIYKYAPTLEDPRRRDMYLEIRGEKGYSRWDSRYEILCGDLLNPPVITKEVIFTPVDALRAVLHEPGLLGETYLETLPETTPVVPASIGSKNLNLAKDALLQRGFSYLRGNAGFHHWVQHHSEHDDTYVSLWEDQGVVWLRASTPNAGLPTRATPITDIWNDTGITPPTSASVLPVSDKVLAVREGKLSPLGIKRPPPVLYQQTDTKKVYQTPEAHATQMQRIFEKKARIIGITAETISGFTSAVEAYLLRGGATCLNIANRTFADAAEDRYHALKLPSFARWRAKMYRWEQVKDIPTDERMANPFQAGNLCEDPERCRAIEAKGGKARECICPKCPVYTECQARGYLSQPHTLKHVKAQISPLGKVFFDPQFSEMLEQILDPMNETERVCILDKRYVEISPLFLESVLSKDVLEKWDVNWSGRALGNFATSLLRALEIRGEPNGSAVGRVRSVVAAFQQYEEEIVQQMCHINVQGKVVAQKTVDDETGKELAHFAIAFEGGASACIPLDTYAEDRFTEKGVPCFSVDAFIPNADIEIPMRMAEAIALGVLDTETVEKIQAFPTVYHDPNWTLWHQLKRFFAHYPRDVDAPMRWSDKILQFWVPPILHPSVKRLLLRAPTLSERYLYRVFPGEAIEVVHTQPTAWVPGNQVFQIRTDIYSFQTLLNYDTDWDVLSLSKIGERLFSGIRAEIDRDPSVKHAIIANTAITEQLADLKEKENVCFVAKFKRSERVDLGFQAADVVWIIGAPRWAESELWFQAQMLFGNDTEPLHYVGEPDSETYKDERIQNLLQQNIIGLLTRIIGQIGLNRWTDKKVMLLTSCAVPDITDRPETLLFDWEDFEIAGGLDKLPEVIATREGFEAESAKLTAESSREEVERIWGCSSRQANRLLYKLRGGNIPRVSFQEQILTLLADGEKKASELVEAIGSSSQSVGNELKRLVDLGEITRVQRGVYALKKE
;
A
#
# COMPACT_ATOMS: atom_id res chain seq x y z
N MET A 1 -52.43 20.56 40.95
CA MET A 1 -52.81 20.85 39.55
C MET A 1 -52.04 19.89 38.66
N ASN A 2 -52.73 19.04 37.91
CA ASN A 2 -52.16 17.91 37.16
C ASN A 2 -51.10 18.38 36.17
N ALA A 3 -49.81 18.13 36.45
CA ALA A 3 -48.71 18.47 35.56
C ALA A 3 -48.79 17.77 34.19
N LEU A 4 -49.64 16.74 34.06
CA LEU A 4 -49.89 16.00 32.82
C LEU A 4 -50.89 16.66 31.86
N GLU A 5 -51.86 17.42 32.36
CA GLU A 5 -52.96 17.95 31.53
C GLU A 5 -52.50 19.01 30.50
N ASP A 6 -51.26 19.52 30.63
CA ASP A 6 -50.70 20.57 29.77
C ASP A 6 -49.43 20.12 29.00
N ILE A 7 -49.12 18.82 29.01
CA ILE A 7 -47.88 18.28 28.42
C ILE A 7 -47.83 18.49 26.90
N ILE A 8 -48.96 18.28 26.21
CA ILE A 8 -49.04 18.43 24.75
C ILE A 8 -48.81 19.90 24.34
N GLN A 9 -49.41 20.87 25.04
CA GLN A 9 -49.16 22.29 24.78
C GLN A 9 -47.69 22.68 25.03
N ARG A 10 -47.05 22.12 26.08
CA ARG A 10 -45.61 22.33 26.33
C ARG A 10 -44.73 21.74 25.23
N CYS A 11 -45.10 20.58 24.70
CA CYS A 11 -44.44 19.97 23.53
C CYS A 11 -44.44 20.91 22.33
N HIS A 12 -45.62 21.45 21.98
CA HIS A 12 -45.78 22.43 20.91
C HIS A 12 -44.96 23.71 21.16
N LYS A 13 -45.02 24.26 22.38
CA LYS A 13 -44.28 25.48 22.74
C LYS A 13 -42.77 25.30 22.66
N ARG A 14 -42.25 24.11 23.01
CA ARG A 14 -40.81 23.81 22.99
C ARG A 14 -40.29 23.62 21.57
N HIS A 15 -41.06 22.97 20.70
CA HIS A 15 -40.70 22.80 19.29
C HIS A 15 -40.47 24.15 18.59
N ASN A 16 -41.23 25.18 18.96
CA ASN A 16 -41.25 26.48 18.27
C ASN A 16 -40.14 27.48 18.68
N ALA A 17 -39.09 27.09 19.43
CA ALA A 17 -38.03 28.01 19.91
C ALA A 17 -36.62 27.71 19.35
N LEU A 18 -35.98 28.66 18.64
CA LEU A 18 -34.66 28.53 17.96
C LEU A 18 -33.43 28.70 18.90
N LEU A 19 -32.37 27.89 18.72
CA LEU A 19 -31.09 27.98 19.48
C LEU A 19 -29.86 28.21 18.56
N ARG A 20 -28.95 29.14 18.93
CA ARG A 20 -27.70 29.48 18.21
C ARG A 20 -26.48 28.63 18.64
N GLN A 21 -25.63 28.21 17.71
CA GLN A 21 -24.45 27.33 17.92
C GLN A 21 -23.11 28.12 17.84
N ARG A 22 -22.06 27.72 18.59
CA ARG A 22 -20.67 28.24 18.46
C ARG A 22 -19.73 27.14 17.92
N ARG A 23 -18.79 27.51 17.02
CA ARG A 23 -17.78 26.68 16.33
C ARG A 23 -16.55 26.35 17.22
N THR A 24 -15.91 25.20 16.98
CA THR A 24 -14.64 24.76 17.62
C THR A 24 -13.61 24.35 16.55
N VAL A 25 -12.31 24.62 16.79
CA VAL A 25 -11.15 24.34 15.90
C VAL A 25 -10.44 23.03 16.31
N ILE A 26 -9.88 22.27 15.36
CA ILE A 26 -9.21 20.96 15.57
C ILE A 26 -7.73 21.04 15.15
N THR A 27 -6.82 20.36 15.87
CA THR A 27 -5.42 20.10 15.48
C THR A 27 -5.12 18.58 15.56
N PRO A 28 -4.43 17.95 14.58
CA PRO A 28 -4.16 16.50 14.59
C PRO A 28 -2.84 16.11 15.25
N ALA A 29 -2.74 14.87 15.75
CA ALA A 29 -1.51 14.26 16.29
C ALA A 29 -1.25 12.88 15.64
N LEU A 30 -0.01 12.69 15.18
CA LEU A 30 0.53 11.55 14.42
C LEU A 30 0.74 10.28 15.27
N TYR A 31 0.53 9.10 14.66
CA TYR A 31 0.84 7.79 15.23
C TYR A 31 2.13 7.19 14.63
N LYS A 32 2.89 6.43 15.43
CA LYS A 32 4.09 5.67 15.03
C LYS A 32 3.90 4.15 15.31
N GLN A 33 4.49 3.33 14.44
CA GLN A 33 4.90 1.90 14.54
C GLN A 33 3.92 0.77 14.10
N ILE A 34 4.42 -0.06 13.17
CA ILE A 34 3.97 -1.38 12.66
C ILE A 34 4.93 -2.46 13.24
N PRO A 35 4.52 -3.74 13.45
CA PRO A 35 3.43 -4.45 12.75
C PRO A 35 2.25 -4.90 13.62
N TYR A 36 1.07 -4.93 12.98
CA TYR A 36 -0.23 -4.86 13.63
C TYR A 36 -0.79 -6.22 14.05
N HIS A 37 -1.08 -6.34 15.36
CA HIS A 37 -2.48 -6.56 15.74
C HIS A 37 -3.21 -5.25 15.48
N ILE A 38 -4.39 -5.30 14.87
CA ILE A 38 -5.21 -4.09 14.71
C ILE A 38 -5.75 -3.74 16.10
N LYS A 39 -4.92 -3.04 16.87
CA LYS A 39 -5.20 -2.51 18.19
C LYS A 39 -5.80 -1.13 17.99
N VAL A 40 -7.12 -1.07 17.87
CA VAL A 40 -7.80 0.21 17.73
C VAL A 40 -7.93 0.87 19.09
N ARG A 41 -7.41 2.09 19.21
CA ARG A 41 -7.44 2.86 20.46
C ARG A 41 -8.72 3.68 20.52
N CYS A 42 -9.74 3.19 21.21
CA CYS A 42 -10.87 4.03 21.57
C CYS A 42 -10.40 5.05 22.63
N ALA A 43 -10.42 6.34 22.30
CA ALA A 43 -10.17 7.45 23.23
C ALA A 43 -8.93 7.30 24.16
N ARG A 44 -7.78 6.98 23.55
CA ARG A 44 -6.40 7.21 24.05
C ARG A 44 -5.86 6.38 25.25
N ALA A 45 -6.38 5.23 25.67
CA ALA A 45 -5.67 4.48 26.74
C ALA A 45 -5.60 2.95 26.70
N THR A 46 -6.51 2.20 26.06
CA THR A 46 -6.41 0.72 26.09
C THR A 46 -6.60 0.11 24.70
N PRO A 47 -5.62 -0.64 24.18
CA PRO A 47 -5.78 -1.30 22.89
C PRO A 47 -6.76 -2.47 22.99
N ILE A 48 -7.80 -2.47 22.17
CA ILE A 48 -8.71 -3.62 21.99
C ILE A 48 -8.22 -4.42 20.79
N VAL A 49 -8.04 -5.73 20.95
CA VAL A 49 -7.66 -6.64 19.85
C VAL A 49 -8.94 -7.09 19.13
N LEU A 50 -9.02 -6.92 17.81
CA LEU A 50 -10.21 -7.28 17.03
C LEU A 50 -10.62 -8.75 17.19
N ASP A 51 -9.65 -9.66 17.27
CA ASP A 51 -9.88 -11.08 17.54
C ASP A 51 -10.63 -11.35 18.86
N ASP A 52 -10.56 -10.44 19.84
CA ASP A 52 -11.28 -10.58 21.11
C ASP A 52 -12.75 -10.17 20.95
N LEU A 53 -13.04 -9.22 20.06
CA LEU A 53 -14.42 -8.86 19.70
C LEU A 53 -15.06 -9.98 18.86
N GLU A 54 -14.28 -10.60 17.98
CA GLU A 54 -14.71 -11.74 17.17
C GLU A 54 -15.00 -12.98 18.03
N ARG A 55 -14.10 -13.28 18.99
CA ARG A 55 -14.32 -14.34 19.98
C ARG A 55 -15.46 -14.04 20.95
N ALA A 56 -15.75 -12.76 21.19
CA ALA A 56 -16.90 -12.31 21.98
C ALA A 56 -18.20 -12.25 21.18
N ASP A 57 -18.20 -12.72 19.93
CA ASP A 57 -19.39 -12.84 19.09
C ASP A 57 -20.03 -11.48 18.73
N ILE A 58 -19.20 -10.44 18.74
CA ILE A 58 -19.55 -9.04 18.48
C ILE A 58 -19.20 -8.73 17.02
N SER A 59 -20.17 -8.23 16.27
CA SER A 59 -19.94 -7.78 14.88
C SER A 59 -19.30 -6.39 14.88
N PHE A 60 -18.33 -6.15 14.00
CA PHE A 60 -17.59 -4.88 13.92
C PHE A 60 -17.07 -4.60 12.51
N MET A 61 -16.76 -3.33 12.24
CA MET A 61 -16.20 -2.87 10.97
C MET A 61 -15.21 -1.72 11.18
N PRO A 62 -14.23 -1.50 10.28
CA PRO A 62 -13.31 -0.37 10.35
C PRO A 62 -14.04 0.97 10.13
N ILE A 63 -13.62 2.01 10.87
CA ILE A 63 -14.02 3.42 10.62
C ILE A 63 -12.86 4.09 9.89
N GLY A 64 -13.05 4.50 8.64
CA GLY A 64 -12.00 5.09 7.79
C GLY A 64 -11.90 6.62 7.93
N HIS A 65 -10.78 7.19 7.46
CA HIS A 65 -10.64 8.65 7.25
C HIS A 65 -10.96 9.07 5.79
N ALA A 66 -11.73 8.25 5.06
CA ALA A 66 -12.16 8.49 3.68
C ALA A 66 -13.71 8.50 3.57
N PRO A 67 -14.36 9.41 2.82
CA PRO A 67 -15.81 9.64 2.85
C PRO A 67 -16.70 8.48 2.39
N GLU A 68 -16.16 7.40 1.81
CA GLU A 68 -16.92 6.18 1.54
C GLU A 68 -17.18 5.36 2.81
N ASN A 69 -16.47 5.68 3.90
CA ASN A 69 -16.37 4.83 5.10
C ASN A 69 -16.82 5.52 6.39
N ASP A 70 -17.28 6.78 6.33
CA ASP A 70 -18.03 7.44 7.42
C ASP A 70 -19.55 7.22 7.31
N ARG A 71 -20.00 6.63 6.20
CA ARG A 71 -21.37 6.18 6.00
C ARG A 71 -21.39 4.65 6.12
N GLY A 72 -22.44 4.10 6.73
CA GLY A 72 -22.74 2.67 6.58
C GLY A 72 -22.76 2.30 5.09
N PRO A 73 -22.54 1.01 4.72
CA PRO A 73 -22.37 0.61 3.33
C PRO A 73 -23.49 1.17 2.43
N ARG A 74 -23.11 1.61 1.23
CA ARG A 74 -23.98 2.33 0.28
C ARG A 74 -25.24 1.55 -0.15
N ASP A 75 -25.23 0.23 -0.01
CA ASP A 75 -26.42 -0.62 -0.11
C ASP A 75 -27.04 -0.82 1.28
N PHE A 76 -28.13 -0.10 1.57
CA PHE A 76 -29.03 -0.49 2.66
C PHE A 76 -29.88 -1.66 2.18
N GLY A 77 -29.38 -2.89 2.37
CA GLY A 77 -30.08 -4.13 2.06
C GLY A 77 -29.16 -5.24 1.52
N GLY A 78 -29.50 -6.49 1.80
CA GLY A 78 -28.80 -7.69 1.32
C GLY A 78 -28.30 -8.63 2.44
N ASP A 79 -27.86 -9.83 2.04
CA ASP A 79 -27.37 -10.93 2.92
C ASP A 79 -26.26 -10.49 3.89
N ARG A 80 -25.57 -9.39 3.57
CA ARG A 80 -24.52 -8.79 4.39
C ARG A 80 -25.01 -8.29 5.74
N PHE A 81 -26.28 -7.88 5.86
CA PHE A 81 -26.90 -7.48 7.13
C PHE A 81 -27.58 -8.63 7.88
N LEU A 82 -27.77 -9.76 7.21
CA LEU A 82 -28.29 -10.99 7.81
C LEU A 82 -27.18 -11.82 8.47
N LYS A 83 -25.90 -11.43 8.31
CA LYS A 83 -24.74 -12.10 8.92
C LYS A 83 -23.84 -11.12 9.69
N ARG A 84 -23.19 -11.63 10.75
CA ARG A 84 -22.18 -10.90 11.53
C ARG A 84 -20.97 -10.54 10.66
N GLN A 85 -20.33 -9.42 10.98
CA GLN A 85 -19.14 -8.91 10.29
C GLN A 85 -17.94 -9.03 11.23
N GLY A 86 -16.83 -9.58 10.73
CA GLY A 86 -15.56 -9.74 11.43
C GLY A 86 -14.39 -9.15 10.65
N THR A 87 -13.18 -9.36 11.17
CA THR A 87 -11.89 -8.90 10.64
C THR A 87 -11.69 -9.33 9.18
N SER A 88 -12.04 -10.58 8.85
CA SER A 88 -11.90 -11.18 7.50
C SER A 88 -12.93 -10.70 6.48
N ASP A 89 -14.01 -10.04 6.91
CA ASP A 89 -15.02 -9.47 6.01
C ASP A 89 -14.54 -8.15 5.36
N TRP A 90 -13.36 -7.65 5.76
CA TRP A 90 -12.77 -6.41 5.27
C TRP A 90 -11.29 -6.61 4.84
N PRO A 91 -10.85 -6.04 3.71
CA PRO A 91 -9.45 -6.10 3.29
C PRO A 91 -8.52 -5.39 4.29
N ASP A 92 -7.31 -5.92 4.52
CA ASP A 92 -6.31 -5.35 5.44
C ASP A 92 -6.01 -3.86 5.19
N SER A 93 -6.03 -3.44 3.92
CA SER A 93 -5.86 -2.03 3.54
C SER A 93 -6.90 -1.10 4.17
N ARG A 94 -8.12 -1.60 4.44
CA ARG A 94 -9.18 -0.83 5.12
C ARG A 94 -8.95 -0.71 6.61
N TRP A 95 -8.37 -1.73 7.22
CA TRP A 95 -7.95 -1.65 8.62
C TRP A 95 -6.79 -0.67 8.81
N TYR A 96 -5.84 -0.63 7.87
CA TYR A 96 -4.72 0.33 7.90
C TYR A 96 -5.14 1.78 7.67
N ALA A 97 -6.20 2.01 6.90
CA ALA A 97 -6.79 3.33 6.70
C ALA A 97 -7.80 3.72 7.80
N SER A 98 -8.04 2.84 8.78
CA SER A 98 -9.03 3.05 9.84
C SER A 98 -8.44 3.78 11.04
N TRP A 99 -9.19 4.73 11.60
CA TRP A 99 -8.86 5.43 12.85
C TRP A 99 -9.65 4.89 14.04
N GLY A 100 -10.56 3.95 13.78
CA GLY A 100 -11.55 3.46 14.73
C GLY A 100 -12.19 2.15 14.30
N ILE A 101 -13.02 1.59 15.18
CA ILE A 101 -13.93 0.48 14.89
C ILE A 101 -15.35 0.91 15.20
N GLN A 102 -16.28 0.55 14.33
CA GLN A 102 -17.70 0.65 14.59
C GLN A 102 -18.19 -0.74 14.96
N ILE A 103 -18.58 -0.91 16.21
CA ILE A 103 -19.20 -2.15 16.69
C ILE A 103 -20.63 -2.17 16.18
N TYR A 104 -20.95 -3.11 15.31
CA TYR A 104 -22.27 -3.28 14.73
C TYR A 104 -23.03 -4.35 15.51
N THR A 105 -24.14 -3.98 16.15
CA THR A 105 -24.80 -4.91 17.08
C THR A 105 -25.92 -5.75 16.45
N GLY A 106 -26.24 -5.55 15.16
CA GLY A 106 -27.10 -6.43 14.35
C GLY A 106 -28.50 -6.78 14.89
N ILE A 107 -28.88 -6.26 16.05
CA ILE A 107 -30.09 -6.58 16.82
C ILE A 107 -30.52 -5.26 17.49
N PRO A 108 -31.82 -4.90 17.49
CA PRO A 108 -32.32 -3.71 18.18
C PRO A 108 -31.95 -3.75 19.68
N SER A 109 -31.12 -2.79 20.07
CA SER A 109 -30.73 -2.39 21.44
C SER A 109 -30.89 -3.43 22.58
N GLU A 110 -30.00 -4.40 22.64
CA GLU A 110 -29.15 -4.49 23.84
C GLU A 110 -27.79 -3.88 23.48
N ARG A 111 -27.56 -2.62 23.83
CA ARG A 111 -26.25 -1.99 23.67
C ARG A 111 -25.72 -1.54 25.03
N ASN A 112 -24.59 -2.12 25.43
CA ASN A 112 -23.62 -1.61 26.40
C ASN A 112 -23.95 -1.69 27.89
N GLY A 113 -24.66 -2.70 28.40
CA GLY A 113 -24.75 -2.95 29.86
C GLY A 113 -25.24 -1.77 30.71
N ALA A 114 -25.66 -0.68 30.09
CA ALA A 114 -26.33 0.44 30.70
C ALA A 114 -27.78 -0.01 30.80
N ARG A 115 -28.14 -0.54 31.96
CA ARG A 115 -29.49 -1.01 32.30
C ARG A 115 -30.45 0.17 32.46
N TRP A 116 -30.59 0.96 31.40
CA TRP A 116 -31.52 2.07 31.26
C TRP A 116 -32.39 1.84 30.03
N HIS A 117 -33.69 2.01 30.17
CA HIS A 117 -34.61 2.06 29.04
C HIS A 117 -35.12 3.50 28.87
N ASP A 118 -34.95 4.02 27.66
CA ASP A 118 -35.44 5.32 27.22
C ASP A 118 -36.54 5.10 26.17
N PHE A 119 -37.77 5.51 26.48
CA PHE A 119 -38.89 5.51 25.54
C PHE A 119 -39.09 6.92 25.03
N TYR A 120 -38.76 7.14 23.77
CA TYR A 120 -38.88 8.44 23.13
C TYR A 120 -40.11 8.48 22.21
N PHE A 121 -41.10 9.27 22.61
CA PHE A 121 -42.26 9.64 21.80
C PHE A 121 -41.88 10.88 20.99
N THR A 122 -41.72 10.70 19.68
CA THR A 122 -41.41 11.81 18.78
C THR A 122 -42.53 12.84 18.82
N TYR A 123 -42.20 14.10 18.53
CA TYR A 123 -43.22 15.14 18.44
C TYR A 123 -44.31 14.81 17.40
N GLN A 124 -43.94 14.14 16.30
CA GLN A 124 -44.90 13.62 15.32
C GLN A 124 -45.89 12.62 15.92
N ALA A 125 -45.43 11.67 16.74
CA ALA A 125 -46.32 10.72 17.43
C ALA A 125 -47.24 11.43 18.44
N VAL A 126 -46.71 12.44 19.15
CA VAL A 126 -47.49 13.31 20.05
C VAL A 126 -48.60 14.05 19.29
N CYS A 127 -48.34 14.49 18.05
CA CYS A 127 -49.37 15.12 17.20
C CYS A 127 -50.36 14.12 16.59
N ALA A 128 -49.90 12.92 16.20
CA ALA A 128 -50.70 11.97 15.43
C ALA A 128 -51.72 11.19 16.29
N ALA A 129 -51.37 10.85 17.52
CA ALA A 129 -52.27 10.16 18.45
C ALA A 129 -52.05 10.68 19.89
N PRO A 130 -52.34 11.96 20.16
CA PRO A 130 -52.05 12.61 21.44
C PRO A 130 -52.67 11.87 22.62
N ASP A 131 -53.93 11.44 22.51
CA ASP A 131 -54.65 10.76 23.58
C ASP A 131 -54.07 9.37 23.88
N THR A 132 -53.66 8.62 22.84
CA THR A 132 -53.06 7.30 23.00
C THR A 132 -51.64 7.39 23.56
N VAL A 133 -50.85 8.37 23.10
CA VAL A 133 -49.53 8.66 23.66
C VAL A 133 -49.65 9.12 25.11
N LEU A 134 -50.62 9.97 25.43
CA LEU A 134 -50.89 10.41 26.80
C LEU A 134 -51.31 9.25 27.69
N ALA A 135 -52.21 8.38 27.23
CA ALA A 135 -52.61 7.17 27.95
C ALA A 135 -51.43 6.19 28.19
N CYS A 136 -50.55 6.03 27.20
CA CYS A 136 -49.33 5.22 27.34
C CYS A 136 -48.35 5.84 28.34
N VAL A 137 -48.12 7.16 28.25
CA VAL A 137 -47.29 7.89 29.23
C VAL A 137 -47.91 7.77 30.61
N GLU A 138 -49.20 8.02 30.79
CA GLU A 138 -49.89 7.85 32.08
C GLU A 138 -49.75 6.44 32.64
N ALA A 139 -49.90 5.40 31.80
CA ALA A 139 -49.71 4.02 32.21
C ALA A 139 -48.26 3.78 32.67
N LEU A 140 -47.27 4.24 31.89
CA LEU A 140 -45.86 4.17 32.27
C LEU A 140 -45.58 4.92 33.57
N LEU A 141 -46.14 6.12 33.75
CA LEU A 141 -46.00 6.88 34.99
C LEU A 141 -46.61 6.13 36.19
N LYS A 142 -47.80 5.53 36.03
CA LYS A 142 -48.53 4.76 37.07
C LYS A 142 -47.84 3.44 37.42
N THR A 143 -47.11 2.83 36.48
CA THR A 143 -46.37 1.58 36.73
C THR A 143 -45.13 1.77 37.62
N THR A 144 -44.81 3.01 38.04
CA THR A 144 -43.58 3.31 38.79
C THR A 144 -43.81 4.30 39.92
N ALA A 145 -43.10 4.11 41.03
CA ALA A 145 -43.24 5.00 42.19
C ALA A 145 -42.53 6.37 42.03
N ASN A 146 -41.62 6.53 41.06
CA ASN A 146 -40.84 7.77 40.83
C ASN A 146 -40.53 7.97 39.34
N PRO A 147 -41.53 8.24 38.50
CA PRO A 147 -41.35 8.24 37.06
C PRO A 147 -40.48 9.40 36.55
N LEU A 148 -39.51 9.12 35.66
CA LEU A 148 -38.70 10.15 35.02
C LEU A 148 -39.19 10.43 33.60
N LEU A 149 -39.78 11.61 33.40
CA LEU A 149 -40.29 12.07 32.10
C LEU A 149 -39.64 13.39 31.72
N THR A 150 -39.10 13.49 30.51
CA THR A 150 -38.36 14.65 30.02
C THR A 150 -38.88 15.12 28.67
N LEU A 151 -38.82 16.43 28.44
CA LEU A 151 -39.18 17.07 27.17
C LEU A 151 -37.91 17.35 26.36
N THR A 152 -37.91 16.87 25.12
CA THR A 152 -36.78 17.01 24.19
C THR A 152 -36.80 18.34 23.44
N LYS A 153 -35.67 18.69 22.81
CA LYS A 153 -35.50 19.93 22.05
C LYS A 153 -36.49 20.06 20.88
N SER A 154 -36.87 18.94 20.27
CA SER A 154 -37.82 18.88 19.15
C SER A 154 -39.28 18.88 19.59
N GLY A 155 -39.58 19.02 20.88
CA GLY A 155 -40.94 18.94 21.42
C GLY A 155 -41.46 17.52 21.64
N GLY A 156 -40.64 16.47 21.48
CA GLY A 156 -41.04 15.09 21.82
C GLY A 156 -40.85 14.76 23.30
N LEU A 157 -41.50 13.71 23.79
CA LEU A 157 -41.44 13.26 25.20
C LEU A 157 -40.54 12.04 25.36
N ARG A 158 -39.80 11.97 26.46
CA ARG A 158 -38.97 10.80 26.79
C ARG A 158 -39.22 10.32 28.21
N PHE A 159 -39.62 9.07 28.36
CA PHE A 159 -39.69 8.38 29.64
C PHE A 159 -38.42 7.53 29.84
N SER A 160 -37.80 7.63 31.01
CA SER A 160 -36.54 6.95 31.31
C SER A 160 -36.64 6.15 32.61
N CYS A 161 -36.13 4.93 32.62
CA CYS A 161 -36.14 4.07 33.82
C CYS A 161 -34.93 3.13 33.87
N ARG A 162 -34.65 2.59 35.06
CA ARG A 162 -33.61 1.60 35.37
C ARG A 162 -34.20 0.20 35.44
N ILE A 163 -33.40 -0.81 35.12
CA ILE A 163 -33.71 -2.23 35.37
C ILE A 163 -32.92 -2.67 36.62
N PRO A 164 -33.38 -3.63 37.44
CA PRO A 164 -32.65 -4.12 38.61
C PRO A 164 -31.16 -4.46 38.34
N ASP A 165 -30.31 -4.38 39.39
CA ASP A 165 -28.83 -4.58 39.42
C ASP A 165 -27.95 -3.58 38.66
N TYR A 166 -28.35 -2.31 38.61
CA TYR A 166 -27.46 -1.20 38.25
C TYR A 166 -26.95 -0.45 39.51
N LEU A 167 -25.63 -0.48 39.76
CA LEU A 167 -24.98 0.29 40.83
C LEU A 167 -24.53 1.66 40.31
N HIS A 168 -25.11 2.73 40.86
CA HIS A 168 -24.68 4.12 40.64
C HIS A 168 -23.37 4.38 41.41
N PRO A 169 -22.40 5.15 40.89
CA PRO A 169 -21.18 5.46 41.64
C PRO A 169 -21.50 6.20 42.95
N SER A 170 -21.03 5.66 44.08
CA SER A 170 -21.35 6.09 45.45
C SER A 170 -20.37 7.10 46.05
N THR A 171 -19.27 7.43 45.37
CA THR A 171 -18.20 8.25 45.95
C THR A 171 -18.43 9.75 45.72
N GLY A 172 -18.42 10.53 46.81
CA GLY A 172 -18.67 11.98 46.81
C GLY A 172 -17.71 12.84 45.99
N ALA A 173 -16.55 12.31 45.58
CA ALA A 173 -15.53 13.02 44.81
C ALA A 173 -15.93 13.36 43.35
N ALA A 174 -16.99 12.76 42.80
CA ALA A 174 -17.47 13.02 41.44
C ALA A 174 -18.68 13.98 41.38
N LYS A 175 -19.04 14.62 42.49
CA LYS A 175 -20.21 15.50 42.63
C LYS A 175 -19.78 16.94 42.90
N SER A 176 -20.14 17.88 42.02
CA SER A 176 -19.97 19.32 42.26
C SER A 176 -21.33 20.02 42.20
N TYR A 177 -21.61 20.89 43.18
CA TYR A 177 -22.87 21.61 43.26
C TYR A 177 -22.70 23.04 42.73
N ILE A 178 -23.59 23.48 41.84
CA ILE A 178 -23.59 24.84 41.30
C ILE A 178 -24.89 25.53 41.75
N TYR A 179 -24.74 26.72 42.35
CA TYR A 179 -25.87 27.54 42.82
C TYR A 179 -26.28 28.54 41.75
N LYS A 180 -27.58 28.58 41.40
CA LYS A 180 -28.08 29.48 40.35
C LYS A 180 -28.38 30.91 40.84
N TYR A 181 -28.63 31.10 42.14
CA TYR A 181 -28.92 32.42 42.73
C TYR A 181 -28.21 32.58 44.07
N ALA A 182 -27.63 33.75 44.33
CA ALA A 182 -27.12 34.12 45.65
C ALA A 182 -28.30 34.63 46.51
N PRO A 183 -28.43 34.22 47.77
CA PRO A 183 -29.53 34.64 48.63
C PRO A 183 -29.50 36.16 48.79
N THR A 184 -30.65 36.79 48.57
CA THR A 184 -30.86 38.20 48.92
C THR A 184 -31.36 38.30 50.37
N LEU A 185 -31.24 39.48 50.96
CA LEU A 185 -31.70 39.75 52.34
C LEU A 185 -33.19 39.46 52.57
N GLU A 186 -33.99 39.47 51.51
CA GLU A 186 -35.45 39.31 51.57
C GLU A 186 -35.93 37.86 51.47
N ASP A 187 -35.11 36.94 50.96
CA ASP A 187 -35.44 35.50 50.97
C ASP A 187 -34.17 34.62 51.09
N PRO A 188 -33.63 34.48 52.30
CA PRO A 188 -32.38 33.76 52.54
C PRO A 188 -32.50 32.22 52.38
N ARG A 189 -33.70 31.69 52.10
CA ARG A 189 -33.96 30.23 52.14
C ARG A 189 -34.28 29.61 50.79
N ARG A 190 -34.44 30.38 49.71
CA ARG A 190 -34.59 29.81 48.36
C ARG A 190 -33.23 29.49 47.75
N ARG A 191 -32.86 28.20 47.74
CA ARG A 191 -31.74 27.66 46.96
C ARG A 191 -32.26 26.69 45.91
N ASP A 192 -32.23 27.07 44.65
CA ASP A 192 -32.29 26.10 43.54
C ASP A 192 -30.88 25.50 43.37
N MET A 193 -30.76 24.22 43.71
CA MET A 193 -29.51 23.46 43.65
C MET A 193 -29.50 22.58 42.41
N TYR A 194 -28.43 22.63 41.61
CA TYR A 194 -28.19 21.66 40.54
C TYR A 194 -26.91 20.86 40.81
N LEU A 195 -26.97 19.56 40.52
CA LEU A 195 -25.85 18.62 40.62
C LEU A 195 -25.15 18.50 39.27
N GLU A 196 -23.86 18.84 39.23
CA GLU A 196 -22.96 18.51 38.11
C GLU A 196 -22.22 17.20 38.46
N ILE A 197 -22.48 16.13 37.70
CA ILE A 197 -21.75 14.86 37.82
C ILE A 197 -20.64 14.88 36.78
N ARG A 198 -19.40 14.95 37.24
CA ARG A 198 -18.22 14.94 36.37
C ARG A 198 -17.75 13.51 36.19
N GLY A 199 -17.86 12.98 34.98
CA GLY A 199 -16.99 11.86 34.58
C GLY A 199 -15.55 12.36 34.56
N GLU A 200 -14.57 11.52 34.91
CA GLU A 200 -13.15 11.90 35.11
C GLU A 200 -12.48 12.63 33.93
N LYS A 201 -13.09 12.71 32.75
CA LYS A 201 -12.61 13.46 31.57
C LYS A 201 -13.57 14.54 31.04
N GLY A 202 -14.55 14.98 31.82
CA GLY A 202 -15.33 16.20 31.53
C GLY A 202 -16.43 16.10 30.47
N TYR A 203 -16.77 14.89 29.97
CA TYR A 203 -17.92 14.69 29.09
C TYR A 203 -19.09 14.06 29.86
N SER A 204 -20.19 14.79 30.04
CA SER A 204 -21.47 14.21 30.44
C SER A 204 -22.30 13.86 29.19
N ARG A 205 -22.99 12.71 29.20
CA ARG A 205 -24.03 12.39 28.18
C ARG A 205 -25.34 13.16 28.43
N TRP A 206 -25.42 13.88 29.54
CA TRP A 206 -26.57 14.67 29.96
C TRP A 206 -26.34 16.12 29.60
N ASP A 207 -26.78 16.47 28.41
CA ASP A 207 -26.84 17.84 27.94
C ASP A 207 -27.84 18.63 28.80
N SER A 208 -27.45 19.76 29.37
CA SER A 208 -28.22 20.62 30.30
C SER A 208 -29.44 21.31 29.69
N ARG A 209 -29.98 20.76 28.59
CA ARG A 209 -30.93 21.41 27.68
C ARG A 209 -32.29 20.70 27.59
N TYR A 210 -32.53 19.65 28.37
CA TYR A 210 -33.81 18.94 28.51
C TYR A 210 -34.62 19.51 29.68
N GLU A 211 -35.95 19.68 29.51
CA GLU A 211 -36.83 20.07 30.62
C GLU A 211 -37.37 18.80 31.28
N ILE A 212 -37.13 18.63 32.59
CA ILE A 212 -37.65 17.49 33.34
C ILE A 212 -39.08 17.83 33.75
N LEU A 213 -40.03 17.03 33.28
CA LEU A 213 -41.44 17.23 33.55
C LEU A 213 -41.86 16.52 34.85
N CYS A 214 -41.31 15.34 35.11
CA CYS A 214 -41.54 14.55 36.33
C CYS A 214 -40.30 13.69 36.67
N GLY A 215 -40.11 13.40 37.95
CA GLY A 215 -39.07 12.48 38.47
C GLY A 215 -37.75 13.14 38.85
N ASP A 216 -36.94 12.40 39.62
CA ASP A 216 -35.58 12.79 39.98
C ASP A 216 -34.58 12.06 39.07
N LEU A 217 -33.82 12.82 38.30
CA LEU A 217 -32.79 12.31 37.40
C LEU A 217 -31.66 11.60 38.15
N LEU A 218 -31.49 11.89 39.45
CA LEU A 218 -30.52 11.27 40.34
C LEU A 218 -30.99 9.93 40.89
N ASN A 219 -32.30 9.66 40.83
CA ASN A 219 -32.89 8.42 41.31
C ASN A 219 -34.01 7.92 40.37
N PRO A 220 -33.69 7.54 39.12
CA PRO A 220 -34.70 7.10 38.15
C PRO A 220 -35.44 5.85 38.64
N PRO A 221 -36.70 5.63 38.25
CA PRO A 221 -37.48 4.50 38.74
C PRO A 221 -36.84 3.19 38.30
N VAL A 222 -36.84 2.18 39.17
CA VAL A 222 -36.41 0.81 38.81
C VAL A 222 -37.66 0.00 38.47
N ILE A 223 -37.75 -0.56 37.27
CA ILE A 223 -38.91 -1.30 36.78
C ILE A 223 -38.40 -2.54 36.04
N THR A 224 -39.12 -3.65 36.16
CA THR A 224 -38.80 -4.86 35.40
C THR A 224 -39.25 -4.73 33.95
N LYS A 225 -38.61 -5.51 33.07
CA LYS A 225 -38.82 -5.48 31.62
C LYS A 225 -40.29 -5.78 31.25
N GLU A 226 -40.91 -6.73 31.95
CA GLU A 226 -42.25 -7.24 31.67
C GLU A 226 -43.34 -6.18 31.93
N VAL A 227 -43.13 -5.36 32.97
CA VAL A 227 -44.06 -4.28 33.34
C VAL A 227 -43.95 -3.10 32.39
N ILE A 228 -42.74 -2.81 31.91
CA ILE A 228 -42.46 -1.69 30.98
C ILE A 228 -43.12 -1.90 29.61
N PHE A 229 -43.00 -3.11 29.03
CA PHE A 229 -43.39 -3.32 27.63
C PHE A 229 -44.91 -3.49 27.41
N THR A 230 -45.66 -3.88 28.44
CA THR A 230 -47.12 -4.04 28.36
C THR A 230 -47.86 -2.79 27.84
N PRO A 231 -47.67 -1.58 28.40
CA PRO A 231 -48.31 -0.36 27.87
C PRO A 231 -47.74 0.09 26.51
N VAL A 232 -46.50 -0.30 26.18
CA VAL A 232 -45.84 0.05 24.90
C VAL A 232 -46.39 -0.78 23.75
N ASP A 233 -46.62 -2.07 23.98
CA ASP A 233 -47.19 -2.96 22.96
C ASP A 233 -48.66 -2.62 22.66
N ALA A 234 -49.42 -2.19 23.67
CA ALA A 234 -50.76 -1.64 23.49
C ALA A 234 -50.76 -0.35 22.64
N LEU A 235 -49.80 0.56 22.87
CA LEU A 235 -49.61 1.75 22.03
C LEU A 235 -49.22 1.36 20.60
N ARG A 236 -48.32 0.39 20.43
CA ARG A 236 -47.86 -0.09 19.12
C ARG A 236 -49.04 -0.65 18.30
N ALA A 237 -49.96 -1.38 18.92
CA ALA A 237 -51.14 -1.92 18.25
C ALA A 237 -52.14 -0.83 17.80
N VAL A 238 -52.14 0.35 18.44
CA VAL A 238 -53.00 1.47 18.04
C VAL A 238 -52.34 2.35 16.99
N LEU A 239 -51.03 2.56 17.08
CA LEU A 239 -50.26 3.38 16.12
C LEU A 239 -49.93 2.65 14.81
N HIS A 240 -49.96 1.33 14.82
CA HIS A 240 -49.59 0.49 13.68
C HIS A 240 -50.63 -0.62 13.49
N GLU A 241 -51.33 -0.62 12.34
CA GLU A 241 -52.15 -1.77 11.95
C GLU A 241 -51.26 -3.01 11.80
N PRO A 242 -51.62 -4.16 12.40
CA PRO A 242 -50.82 -5.38 12.31
C PRO A 242 -50.92 -5.96 10.90
N GLY A 243 -49.87 -5.79 10.10
CA GLY A 243 -49.75 -6.40 8.77
C GLY A 243 -49.75 -7.93 8.85
N LEU A 244 -50.72 -8.57 8.19
CA LEU A 244 -50.83 -10.01 8.03
C LEU A 244 -49.63 -10.60 7.26
N LEU A 245 -49.09 -11.69 7.81
CA LEU A 245 -48.18 -12.61 7.13
C LEU A 245 -48.93 -13.38 6.03
N GLY A 246 -48.36 -13.43 4.82
CA GLY A 246 -48.63 -14.51 3.86
C GLY A 246 -49.11 -14.08 2.47
N GLU A 247 -48.20 -14.26 1.51
CA GLU A 247 -48.43 -14.73 0.12
C GLU A 247 -49.11 -13.83 -0.93
N THR A 248 -48.46 -13.88 -2.11
CA THR A 248 -48.97 -13.73 -3.49
C THR A 248 -48.72 -12.41 -4.22
N TYR A 249 -47.87 -12.56 -5.25
CA TYR A 249 -47.66 -11.73 -6.43
C TYR A 249 -48.95 -11.19 -7.08
N LEU A 250 -49.03 -9.88 -7.34
CA LEU A 250 -49.03 -9.23 -8.67
C LEU A 250 -49.58 -7.78 -8.59
N GLU A 251 -48.73 -6.85 -9.04
CA GLU A 251 -49.01 -5.59 -9.73
C GLU A 251 -50.22 -4.72 -9.32
N THR A 252 -49.89 -3.58 -8.70
CA THR A 252 -50.19 -2.25 -9.27
C THR A 252 -49.14 -1.23 -8.75
N LEU A 253 -48.43 -0.61 -9.70
CA LEU A 253 -47.39 0.44 -9.56
C LEU A 253 -48.01 1.80 -9.09
N PRO A 254 -47.23 2.88 -8.84
CA PRO A 254 -46.36 3.13 -7.68
C PRO A 254 -46.49 4.58 -7.15
N GLU A 255 -46.16 4.85 -5.89
CA GLU A 255 -45.57 6.15 -5.53
C GLU A 255 -44.22 5.89 -4.87
N THR A 256 -43.28 5.46 -5.72
CA THR A 256 -41.86 5.37 -5.40
C THR A 256 -41.30 6.78 -5.25
N THR A 257 -40.83 7.11 -4.05
CA THR A 257 -39.70 8.05 -3.91
C THR A 257 -38.61 7.58 -4.87
N PRO A 258 -38.13 8.42 -5.81
CA PRO A 258 -37.17 7.98 -6.81
C PRO A 258 -35.87 7.54 -6.15
N VAL A 259 -35.55 6.25 -6.26
CA VAL A 259 -34.23 5.76 -5.92
C VAL A 259 -33.24 6.40 -6.89
N VAL A 260 -32.24 7.11 -6.36
CA VAL A 260 -31.17 7.71 -7.16
C VAL A 260 -30.48 6.59 -7.95
N PRO A 261 -30.41 6.66 -9.29
CA PRO A 261 -29.72 5.64 -10.08
C PRO A 261 -28.24 5.51 -9.67
N ALA A 262 -27.73 4.27 -9.64
CA ALA A 262 -26.33 4.00 -9.30
C ALA A 262 -25.37 4.75 -10.22
N SER A 263 -25.71 4.87 -11.51
CA SER A 263 -25.08 5.79 -12.44
C SER A 263 -26.12 6.54 -13.24
N ILE A 264 -25.83 7.80 -13.57
CA ILE A 264 -26.68 8.65 -14.42
C ILE A 264 -26.02 8.95 -15.79
N GLY A 265 -25.06 8.13 -16.23
CA GLY A 265 -24.49 8.23 -17.57
C GLY A 265 -22.97 8.13 -17.60
N SER A 266 -22.29 9.26 -17.41
CA SER A 266 -20.82 9.36 -17.47
C SER A 266 -20.18 9.50 -16.09
N LYS A 267 -18.83 9.42 -16.04
CA LYS A 267 -18.05 9.73 -14.83
C LYS A 267 -18.33 11.15 -14.34
N ASN A 268 -18.37 12.15 -15.23
CA ASN A 268 -18.62 13.54 -14.85
C ASN A 268 -20.05 13.75 -14.32
N LEU A 269 -21.05 13.11 -14.95
CA LEU A 269 -22.42 13.13 -14.45
C LEU A 269 -22.54 12.45 -13.09
N ASN A 270 -21.84 11.33 -12.87
CA ASN A 270 -21.80 10.66 -11.57
C ASN A 270 -21.13 11.52 -10.49
N LEU A 271 -20.05 12.23 -10.81
CA LEU A 271 -19.41 13.17 -9.89
C LEU A 271 -20.34 14.36 -9.55
N ALA A 272 -21.07 14.87 -10.54
CA ALA A 272 -22.05 15.94 -10.33
C ALA A 272 -23.27 15.47 -9.51
N LYS A 273 -23.73 14.24 -9.74
CA LYS A 273 -24.74 13.55 -8.93
C LYS A 273 -24.33 13.52 -7.47
N ASP A 274 -23.09 13.11 -7.20
CA ASP A 274 -22.56 13.03 -5.83
C ASP A 274 -22.42 14.43 -5.19
N ALA A 275 -21.98 15.43 -5.96
CA ALA A 275 -21.90 16.82 -5.51
C ALA A 275 -23.28 17.42 -5.14
N LEU A 276 -24.33 17.10 -5.92
CA LEU A 276 -25.73 17.48 -5.64
C LEU A 276 -26.25 16.79 -4.38
N LEU A 277 -26.01 15.49 -4.22
CA LEU A 277 -26.42 14.74 -3.02
C LEU A 277 -25.78 15.28 -1.74
N GLN A 278 -24.49 15.63 -1.78
CA GLN A 278 -23.78 16.25 -0.66
C GLN A 278 -24.38 17.60 -0.25
N ARG A 279 -25.00 18.32 -1.19
CA ARG A 279 -25.60 19.65 -0.98
C ARG A 279 -27.10 19.59 -0.69
N GLY A 280 -27.62 18.39 -0.40
CA GLY A 280 -29.00 18.19 0.03
C GLY A 280 -30.03 18.19 -1.10
N PHE A 281 -29.61 17.91 -2.33
CA PHE A 281 -30.52 17.70 -3.45
C PHE A 281 -30.95 16.23 -3.55
N SER A 282 -32.22 16.00 -3.84
CA SER A 282 -32.81 14.68 -4.10
C SER A 282 -33.07 14.49 -5.58
N TYR A 283 -32.78 13.30 -6.09
CA TYR A 283 -33.06 12.93 -7.48
C TYR A 283 -34.55 12.75 -7.69
N LEU A 284 -35.06 13.22 -8.84
CA LEU A 284 -36.47 13.06 -9.21
C LEU A 284 -36.64 12.08 -10.38
N ARG A 285 -36.01 12.39 -11.51
CA ARG A 285 -36.18 11.62 -12.75
C ARG A 285 -35.12 11.99 -13.78
N GLY A 286 -34.87 11.07 -14.70
CA GLY A 286 -34.04 11.30 -15.88
C GLY A 286 -34.90 11.24 -17.13
N ASN A 287 -34.73 12.19 -18.06
CA ASN A 287 -35.40 12.17 -19.35
C ASN A 287 -34.45 12.69 -20.44
N ALA A 288 -34.23 11.90 -21.50
CA ALA A 288 -33.43 12.28 -22.67
C ALA A 288 -32.03 12.87 -22.35
N GLY A 289 -31.32 12.31 -21.36
CA GLY A 289 -29.99 12.78 -20.93
C GLY A 289 -30.00 13.94 -19.94
N PHE A 290 -31.18 14.46 -19.58
CA PHE A 290 -31.36 15.46 -18.52
C PHE A 290 -31.83 14.79 -17.22
N HIS A 291 -31.19 15.12 -16.12
CA HIS A 291 -31.43 14.59 -14.78
C HIS A 291 -31.98 15.71 -13.90
N HIS A 292 -33.18 15.51 -13.36
CA HIS A 292 -33.87 16.51 -12.56
C HIS A 292 -33.74 16.22 -11.06
N TRP A 293 -33.51 17.27 -10.29
CA TRP A 293 -33.19 17.26 -8.86
C TRP A 293 -34.03 18.31 -8.12
N VAL A 294 -34.23 18.15 -6.82
CA VAL A 294 -34.95 19.13 -5.97
C VAL A 294 -34.25 19.31 -4.63
N GLN A 295 -34.31 20.50 -4.04
CA GLN A 295 -33.75 20.77 -2.71
C GLN A 295 -34.89 20.89 -1.68
N HIS A 296 -34.94 19.99 -0.69
CA HIS A 296 -36.08 19.87 0.24
C HIS A 296 -36.23 20.99 1.30
N HIS A 297 -35.64 22.18 1.06
CA HIS A 297 -35.64 23.29 2.03
C HIS A 297 -36.20 24.61 1.48
N SER A 298 -36.73 24.65 0.26
CA SER A 298 -37.50 25.80 -0.22
C SER A 298 -39.00 25.52 -0.05
N GLU A 299 -39.72 26.41 0.63
CA GLU A 299 -41.19 26.36 0.86
C GLU A 299 -42.04 26.43 -0.44
N HIS A 300 -41.44 26.26 -1.62
CA HIS A 300 -42.10 26.34 -2.92
C HIS A 300 -41.73 25.09 -3.74
N ASP A 301 -42.73 24.29 -4.11
CA ASP A 301 -42.64 22.99 -4.81
C ASP A 301 -42.10 23.06 -6.26
N ASP A 302 -41.54 24.20 -6.69
CA ASP A 302 -41.14 24.47 -8.08
C ASP A 302 -39.62 24.66 -8.29
N THR A 303 -38.78 24.36 -7.29
CA THR A 303 -37.31 24.50 -7.34
C THR A 303 -36.62 23.24 -7.89
N TYR A 304 -36.86 22.96 -9.16
CA TYR A 304 -36.19 21.88 -9.88
C TYR A 304 -34.84 22.31 -10.46
N VAL A 305 -33.81 21.50 -10.27
CA VAL A 305 -32.50 21.66 -10.90
C VAL A 305 -32.33 20.60 -11.97
N SER A 306 -31.99 21.00 -13.19
CA SER A 306 -31.67 20.09 -14.28
C SER A 306 -30.15 19.99 -14.42
N LEU A 307 -29.67 18.76 -14.55
CA LEU A 307 -28.28 18.39 -14.71
C LEU A 307 -28.16 17.54 -15.98
N TRP A 308 -27.27 17.90 -16.90
CA TRP A 308 -27.03 17.10 -18.10
C TRP A 308 -25.57 17.27 -18.55
N GLU A 309 -25.11 16.41 -19.44
CA GLU A 309 -23.79 16.53 -20.04
C GLU A 309 -23.94 16.75 -21.54
N ASP A 310 -23.18 17.72 -22.05
CA ASP A 310 -23.08 18.00 -23.47
C ASP A 310 -21.61 18.29 -23.80
N GLN A 311 -21.08 17.61 -24.83
CA GLN A 311 -19.68 17.70 -25.24
C GLN A 311 -18.65 17.52 -24.11
N GLY A 312 -18.95 16.63 -23.14
CA GLY A 312 -18.09 16.35 -21.98
C GLY A 312 -18.17 17.38 -20.85
N VAL A 313 -19.02 18.41 -20.99
CA VAL A 313 -19.25 19.45 -19.99
C VAL A 313 -20.54 19.16 -19.25
N VAL A 314 -20.48 19.13 -17.91
CA VAL A 314 -21.69 18.96 -17.09
C VAL A 314 -22.31 20.30 -16.81
N TRP A 315 -23.52 20.48 -17.30
CA TRP A 315 -24.31 21.70 -17.17
C TRP A 315 -25.33 21.56 -16.06
N LEU A 316 -25.51 22.63 -15.31
CA LEU A 316 -26.52 22.75 -14.28
C LEU A 316 -27.40 23.97 -14.57
N ARG A 317 -28.72 23.81 -14.38
CA ARG A 317 -29.69 24.88 -14.53
C ARG A 317 -30.83 24.73 -13.52
N ALA A 318 -31.06 25.74 -12.69
CA ALA A 318 -32.24 25.84 -11.86
C ALA A 318 -33.47 26.32 -12.66
N SER A 319 -34.64 25.82 -12.33
CA SER A 319 -35.93 26.29 -12.86
C SER A 319 -36.27 27.70 -12.38
N THR A 320 -35.85 28.05 -11.16
CA THR A 320 -36.11 29.35 -10.52
C THR A 320 -34.87 29.90 -9.79
N PRO A 321 -34.76 31.22 -9.58
CA PRO A 321 -33.62 31.83 -8.87
C PRO A 321 -33.55 31.43 -7.39
N ASN A 322 -34.65 30.92 -6.84
CA ASN A 322 -34.82 30.64 -5.42
C ASN A 322 -34.00 29.43 -4.92
N ALA A 323 -33.50 28.60 -5.83
CA ALA A 323 -32.63 27.46 -5.50
C ALA A 323 -31.18 27.86 -5.18
N GLY A 324 -30.83 29.16 -5.20
CA GLY A 324 -29.45 29.63 -4.98
C GLY A 324 -28.46 29.19 -6.08
N LEU A 325 -28.99 28.77 -7.23
CA LEU A 325 -28.26 28.24 -8.38
C LEU A 325 -28.64 29.00 -9.67
N PRO A 326 -27.78 28.99 -10.70
CA PRO A 326 -28.03 29.74 -11.93
C PRO A 326 -29.28 29.26 -12.67
N THR A 327 -30.14 30.19 -13.09
CA THR A 327 -31.31 29.91 -13.94
C THR A 327 -30.97 29.77 -15.42
N ARG A 328 -29.75 30.16 -15.80
CA ARG A 328 -29.15 29.88 -17.10
C ARG A 328 -28.31 28.61 -17.00
N ALA A 329 -28.26 27.84 -18.08
CA ALA A 329 -27.34 26.70 -18.19
C ALA A 329 -25.92 27.19 -17.89
N THR A 330 -25.33 26.69 -16.82
CA THR A 330 -24.00 27.08 -16.35
C THR A 330 -23.20 25.81 -16.09
N PRO A 331 -21.93 25.72 -16.52
CA PRO A 331 -21.09 24.59 -16.19
C PRO A 331 -21.04 24.40 -14.68
N ILE A 332 -21.21 23.17 -14.20
CA ILE A 332 -21.24 22.90 -12.76
C ILE A 332 -19.94 23.32 -12.06
N THR A 333 -18.83 23.29 -12.79
CA THR A 333 -17.50 23.73 -12.35
C THR A 333 -17.37 25.25 -12.16
N ASP A 334 -18.23 26.04 -12.82
CA ASP A 334 -18.29 27.50 -12.62
C ASP A 334 -19.14 27.87 -11.39
N ILE A 335 -19.89 26.90 -10.87
CA ILE A 335 -20.74 27.02 -9.68
C ILE A 335 -20.00 26.48 -8.45
N TRP A 336 -19.39 25.30 -8.59
CA TRP A 336 -18.73 24.56 -7.52
C TRP A 336 -17.37 24.02 -7.98
N ASN A 337 -16.32 24.47 -7.30
CA ASN A 337 -14.92 24.12 -7.63
C ASN A 337 -14.49 22.77 -7.03
N ASP A 338 -15.30 22.19 -6.15
CA ASP A 338 -15.04 20.97 -5.37
C ASP A 338 -15.84 19.76 -5.86
N THR A 339 -16.32 19.80 -7.11
CA THR A 339 -17.06 18.69 -7.75
C THR A 339 -16.15 17.57 -8.24
N GLY A 340 -14.85 17.83 -8.36
CA GLY A 340 -13.86 16.94 -8.99
C GLY A 340 -14.05 16.72 -10.49
N ILE A 341 -14.99 17.43 -11.11
CA ILE A 341 -15.13 17.53 -12.55
C ILE A 341 -14.13 18.58 -13.02
N THR A 342 -13.31 18.24 -14.03
CA THR A 342 -12.40 19.24 -14.58
C THR A 342 -13.21 20.28 -15.36
N PRO A 343 -12.97 21.59 -15.15
CA PRO A 343 -13.71 22.63 -15.86
C PRO A 343 -13.56 22.46 -17.38
N PRO A 344 -14.61 22.77 -18.15
CA PRO A 344 -14.54 22.76 -19.59
C PRO A 344 -13.39 23.65 -20.02
N THR A 345 -12.44 23.05 -20.73
CA THR A 345 -11.27 23.77 -21.21
C THR A 345 -11.78 24.79 -22.22
N SER A 346 -11.76 26.09 -21.88
CA SER A 346 -11.95 27.12 -22.89
C SER A 346 -10.91 26.87 -23.96
N ALA A 347 -11.38 26.67 -25.20
CA ALA A 347 -10.51 26.36 -26.32
C ALA A 347 -9.35 27.38 -26.38
N SER A 348 -8.14 26.85 -26.38
CA SER A 348 -6.90 27.39 -26.98
C SER A 348 -5.93 28.28 -26.19
N VAL A 349 -6.18 28.76 -24.97
CA VAL A 349 -5.16 29.62 -24.30
C VAL A 349 -5.11 29.38 -22.79
N LEU A 350 -3.98 28.84 -22.30
CA LEU A 350 -3.61 28.91 -20.88
C LEU A 350 -3.89 30.33 -20.37
N PRO A 351 -4.57 30.56 -19.24
CA PRO A 351 -4.77 31.92 -18.72
C PRO A 351 -3.41 32.52 -18.34
N VAL A 352 -2.81 33.23 -19.29
CA VAL A 352 -1.47 33.79 -19.17
C VAL A 352 -1.59 35.18 -18.59
N SER A 353 -0.93 35.44 -17.46
CA SER A 353 -0.94 36.78 -16.85
C SER A 353 -0.29 37.82 -17.75
N ASP A 354 -0.70 39.10 -17.64
CA ASP A 354 -0.10 40.22 -18.38
C ASP A 354 1.43 40.30 -18.23
N LYS A 355 1.96 39.85 -17.08
CA LYS A 355 3.40 39.76 -16.85
C LYS A 355 4.07 38.71 -17.71
N VAL A 356 3.46 37.53 -17.87
CA VAL A 356 4.01 36.47 -18.73
C VAL A 356 3.94 36.90 -20.19
N LEU A 357 2.87 37.59 -20.61
CA LEU A 357 2.80 38.22 -21.94
C LEU A 357 3.89 39.28 -22.13
N ALA A 358 4.13 40.14 -21.13
CA ALA A 358 5.19 41.14 -21.21
C ALA A 358 6.60 40.51 -21.30
N VAL A 359 6.85 39.37 -20.63
CA VAL A 359 8.10 38.61 -20.79
C VAL A 359 8.19 37.98 -22.18
N ARG A 360 7.11 37.38 -22.68
CA ARG A 360 7.03 36.82 -24.05
C ARG A 360 7.34 37.87 -25.12
N GLU A 361 6.89 39.10 -24.92
CA GLU A 361 7.13 40.24 -25.81
C GLU A 361 8.51 40.90 -25.60
N GLY A 362 9.35 40.38 -24.70
CA GLY A 362 10.66 40.92 -24.38
C GLY A 362 10.64 42.25 -23.63
N LYS A 363 9.47 42.68 -23.14
CA LYS A 363 9.27 43.94 -22.39
C LYS A 363 9.68 43.83 -20.92
N LEU A 364 9.74 42.62 -20.38
CA LEU A 364 10.08 42.34 -18.98
C LEU A 364 11.08 41.18 -18.90
N SER A 365 12.01 41.21 -17.94
CA SER A 365 12.90 40.06 -17.68
C SER A 365 12.10 38.82 -17.20
N PRO A 366 12.49 37.60 -17.61
CA PRO A 366 11.95 36.35 -17.07
C PRO A 366 12.08 36.20 -15.55
N LEU A 367 13.03 36.90 -14.91
CA LEU A 367 13.20 36.92 -13.45
C LEU A 367 12.16 37.80 -12.73
N GLY A 368 11.42 38.63 -13.48
CA GLY A 368 10.31 39.43 -12.96
C GLY A 368 9.04 38.61 -12.63
N ILE A 369 9.01 37.34 -13.05
CA ILE A 369 7.96 36.39 -12.71
C ILE A 369 8.30 35.72 -11.39
N LYS A 370 7.33 35.66 -10.48
CA LYS A 370 7.48 35.00 -9.18
C LYS A 370 7.56 33.49 -9.40
N ARG A 371 8.68 32.88 -9.01
CA ARG A 371 8.96 31.45 -9.13
C ARG A 371 9.14 30.81 -7.75
N PRO A 372 8.84 29.51 -7.56
CA PRO A 372 9.29 28.78 -6.39
C PRO A 372 10.83 28.71 -6.34
N PRO A 373 11.44 28.51 -5.17
CA PRO A 373 12.89 28.37 -5.07
C PRO A 373 13.37 27.10 -5.80
N PRO A 374 14.47 27.16 -6.57
CA PRO A 374 15.02 25.97 -7.20
C PRO A 374 15.64 25.04 -6.13
N VAL A 375 15.28 23.77 -6.21
CA VAL A 375 15.78 22.66 -5.38
C VAL A 375 16.84 21.86 -6.15
N LEU A 376 16.72 21.80 -7.47
CA LEU A 376 17.65 21.10 -8.35
C LEU A 376 18.57 22.10 -9.08
N TYR A 377 19.86 21.78 -9.11
CA TYR A 377 20.88 22.57 -9.80
C TYR A 377 21.71 21.64 -10.68
N GLN A 378 22.07 22.12 -11.88
CA GLN A 378 22.94 21.37 -12.78
C GLN A 378 24.36 21.40 -12.23
N GLN A 379 25.01 20.24 -12.09
CA GLN A 379 26.39 20.19 -11.63
C GLN A 379 27.33 20.68 -12.75
N THR A 380 28.09 21.75 -12.49
CA THR A 380 28.97 22.39 -13.47
C THR A 380 30.33 21.69 -13.65
N ASP A 381 30.70 20.73 -12.79
CA ASP A 381 32.12 20.39 -12.57
C ASP A 381 32.66 19.10 -13.21
N THR A 382 31.89 18.35 -14.00
CA THR A 382 32.50 17.24 -14.77
C THR A 382 31.92 17.14 -16.17
N LYS A 383 32.72 17.49 -17.19
CA LYS A 383 32.48 17.04 -18.56
C LYS A 383 32.64 15.52 -18.60
N LYS A 384 31.58 14.79 -18.24
CA LYS A 384 31.51 13.34 -18.38
C LYS A 384 31.66 13.02 -19.88
N VAL A 385 32.54 12.09 -20.20
CA VAL A 385 32.81 11.67 -21.58
C VAL A 385 31.88 10.51 -21.92
N TYR A 386 30.86 10.78 -22.73
CA TYR A 386 29.92 9.76 -23.23
C TYR A 386 30.59 8.90 -24.31
N GLN A 387 30.50 7.58 -24.18
CA GLN A 387 31.21 6.65 -25.04
C GLN A 387 30.39 6.22 -26.27
N THR A 388 31.08 5.87 -27.36
CA THR A 388 30.45 5.19 -28.51
C THR A 388 30.11 3.74 -28.15
N PRO A 389 29.17 3.10 -28.88
CA PRO A 389 28.82 1.69 -28.66
C PRO A 389 30.02 0.73 -28.71
N GLU A 390 31.05 1.01 -29.51
CA GLU A 390 32.27 0.20 -29.65
C GLU A 390 33.20 0.32 -28.44
N ALA A 391 33.30 1.52 -27.86
CA ALA A 391 34.04 1.76 -26.62
C ALA A 391 33.35 1.05 -25.43
N HIS A 392 32.01 1.01 -25.42
CA HIS A 392 31.24 0.25 -24.43
C HIS A 392 31.52 -1.27 -24.53
N ALA A 393 31.64 -1.84 -25.73
CA ALA A 393 32.02 -3.26 -25.89
C ALA A 393 33.43 -3.56 -25.34
N THR A 394 34.37 -2.63 -25.50
CA THR A 394 35.73 -2.75 -24.96
C THR A 394 35.75 -2.59 -23.44
N GLN A 395 34.95 -1.67 -22.89
CA GLN A 395 34.74 -1.53 -21.45
C GLN A 395 34.18 -2.84 -20.86
N MET A 396 33.25 -3.48 -21.58
CA MET A 396 32.69 -4.76 -21.13
C MET A 396 33.71 -5.87 -21.04
N GLN A 397 34.58 -5.99 -22.03
CA GLN A 397 35.66 -6.98 -22.00
C GLN A 397 36.55 -6.82 -20.76
N ARG A 398 36.91 -5.58 -20.40
CA ARG A 398 37.67 -5.28 -19.17
C ARG A 398 36.91 -5.64 -17.89
N ILE A 399 35.59 -5.49 -17.88
CA ILE A 399 34.76 -5.87 -16.73
C ILE A 399 34.81 -7.39 -16.53
N PHE A 400 34.76 -8.17 -17.62
CA PHE A 400 34.92 -9.61 -17.55
C PHE A 400 36.35 -10.07 -17.22
N GLU A 401 37.36 -9.20 -17.25
CA GLU A 401 38.73 -9.52 -16.84
C GLU A 401 38.99 -9.26 -15.34
N LYS A 402 38.03 -8.64 -14.63
CA LYS A 402 38.16 -8.36 -13.20
C LYS A 402 38.13 -9.63 -12.35
N LYS A 403 38.87 -9.61 -11.25
CA LYS A 403 39.08 -10.77 -10.35
C LYS A 403 38.06 -10.87 -9.20
N ALA A 404 37.11 -9.95 -9.11
CA ALA A 404 36.07 -10.00 -8.08
C ALA A 404 35.14 -11.20 -8.29
N ARG A 405 34.75 -11.87 -7.20
CA ARG A 405 33.82 -13.00 -7.24
C ARG A 405 32.41 -12.54 -7.57
N ILE A 406 32.03 -11.33 -7.14
CA ILE A 406 30.78 -10.68 -7.51
C ILE A 406 31.09 -9.35 -8.20
N ILE A 407 30.54 -9.16 -9.40
CA ILE A 407 30.68 -7.93 -10.17
C ILE A 407 29.28 -7.34 -10.34
N GLY A 408 29.00 -6.24 -9.63
CA GLY A 408 27.81 -5.44 -9.82
C GLY A 408 28.00 -4.48 -10.99
N ILE A 409 27.01 -4.38 -11.86
CA ILE A 409 27.05 -3.48 -13.02
C ILE A 409 25.85 -2.55 -12.99
N THR A 410 26.16 -1.27 -12.86
CA THR A 410 25.20 -0.18 -12.97
C THR A 410 25.22 0.34 -14.41
N ALA A 411 24.09 0.21 -15.13
CA ALA A 411 23.99 0.62 -16.53
C ALA A 411 22.66 1.33 -16.84
N GLU A 412 22.70 2.35 -17.69
CA GLU A 412 21.55 3.19 -18.07
C GLU A 412 20.39 2.42 -18.73
N THR A 413 20.69 1.33 -19.44
CA THR A 413 19.66 0.60 -20.21
C THR A 413 19.65 -0.88 -19.91
N ILE A 414 18.44 -1.44 -19.75
CA ILE A 414 18.18 -2.88 -19.70
C ILE A 414 18.35 -3.52 -21.10
N SER A 415 18.43 -2.73 -22.17
CA SER A 415 18.49 -3.23 -23.55
C SER A 415 19.87 -3.14 -24.23
N GLY A 416 20.73 -2.18 -23.87
CA GLY A 416 22.06 -2.00 -24.48
C GLY A 416 23.11 -3.01 -23.99
N PHE A 417 23.10 -3.31 -22.70
CA PHE A 417 24.05 -4.25 -22.11
C PHE A 417 23.75 -5.72 -22.47
N THR A 418 22.49 -6.08 -22.76
CA THR A 418 22.18 -7.39 -23.37
C THR A 418 22.87 -7.50 -24.73
N SER A 419 22.91 -6.41 -25.52
CA SER A 419 23.59 -6.38 -26.82
C SER A 419 25.12 -6.41 -26.71
N ALA A 420 25.71 -5.83 -25.66
CA ALA A 420 27.15 -5.80 -25.41
C ALA A 420 27.68 -7.08 -24.73
N VAL A 421 26.92 -7.66 -23.81
CA VAL A 421 27.15 -9.01 -23.27
C VAL A 421 26.91 -10.04 -24.36
N GLU A 422 25.86 -9.90 -25.16
CA GLU A 422 25.71 -10.64 -26.41
C GLU A 422 26.99 -10.43 -27.25
N ALA A 423 27.39 -9.21 -27.63
CA ALA A 423 28.61 -9.00 -28.43
C ALA A 423 29.90 -9.62 -27.84
N TYR A 424 30.07 -9.60 -26.51
CA TYR A 424 31.16 -10.28 -25.82
C TYR A 424 31.06 -11.81 -25.93
N LEU A 425 29.86 -12.37 -25.71
CA LEU A 425 29.57 -13.81 -25.85
C LEU A 425 29.67 -14.28 -27.31
N LEU A 426 29.14 -13.49 -28.25
CA LEU A 426 29.18 -13.67 -29.70
C LEU A 426 30.63 -13.64 -30.25
N ARG A 427 31.59 -13.02 -29.54
CA ARG A 427 33.02 -12.96 -29.92
C ARG A 427 33.91 -14.01 -29.26
N GLY A 428 33.44 -14.80 -28.27
CA GLY A 428 34.36 -15.67 -27.51
C GLY A 428 33.83 -16.85 -26.70
N GLY A 429 32.52 -17.11 -26.57
CA GLY A 429 32.06 -18.18 -25.67
C GLY A 429 30.73 -18.86 -25.97
N ALA A 430 30.71 -20.18 -25.71
CA ALA A 430 29.52 -21.00 -25.63
C ALA A 430 28.60 -20.52 -24.49
N THR A 431 27.32 -20.27 -24.77
CA THR A 431 26.38 -19.66 -23.79
C THR A 431 25.22 -20.60 -23.49
N CYS A 432 24.91 -20.76 -22.20
CA CYS A 432 23.65 -21.36 -21.76
C CYS A 432 22.65 -20.28 -21.35
N LEU A 433 21.45 -20.35 -21.90
CA LEU A 433 20.31 -19.50 -21.54
C LEU A 433 19.26 -20.31 -20.77
N ASN A 434 19.09 -20.02 -19.49
CA ASN A 434 18.11 -20.68 -18.62
C ASN A 434 16.90 -19.79 -18.36
N ILE A 435 16.11 -19.47 -19.40
CA ILE A 435 14.97 -18.53 -19.29
C ILE A 435 13.63 -19.27 -19.31
N ALA A 436 12.74 -18.95 -18.35
CA ALA A 436 11.39 -19.52 -18.27
C ALA A 436 10.45 -19.04 -19.41
N ASN A 437 10.70 -17.87 -20.00
CA ASN A 437 9.93 -17.35 -21.12
C ASN A 437 10.35 -17.99 -22.45
N ARG A 438 9.48 -18.86 -22.99
CA ARG A 438 9.69 -19.59 -24.24
C ARG A 438 9.97 -18.68 -25.43
N THR A 439 9.19 -17.62 -25.63
CA THR A 439 9.29 -16.71 -26.78
C THR A 439 10.64 -16.00 -26.85
N PHE A 440 11.17 -15.56 -25.70
CA PHE A 440 12.48 -14.90 -25.64
C PHE A 440 13.62 -15.88 -25.88
N ALA A 441 13.51 -17.08 -25.32
CA ALA A 441 14.51 -18.13 -25.53
C ALA A 441 14.52 -18.62 -26.99
N ASP A 442 13.36 -18.75 -27.63
CA ASP A 442 13.23 -19.10 -29.06
C ASP A 442 13.86 -18.00 -29.93
N ALA A 443 13.56 -16.72 -29.67
CA ALA A 443 14.15 -15.59 -30.40
C ALA A 443 15.68 -15.49 -30.24
N ALA A 444 16.21 -15.82 -29.05
CA ALA A 444 17.65 -15.90 -28.82
C ALA A 444 18.27 -17.06 -29.60
N GLU A 445 17.67 -18.26 -29.54
CA GLU A 445 18.10 -19.45 -30.28
C GLU A 445 18.15 -19.18 -31.80
N ASP A 446 17.08 -18.61 -32.36
CA ASP A 446 16.99 -18.21 -33.77
C ASP A 446 18.08 -17.20 -34.16
N ARG A 447 18.34 -16.22 -33.28
CA ARG A 447 19.38 -15.21 -33.51
C ARG A 447 20.79 -15.81 -33.49
N TYR A 448 21.08 -16.75 -32.58
CA TYR A 448 22.36 -17.46 -32.55
C TYR A 448 22.55 -18.34 -33.80
N HIS A 449 21.48 -18.99 -34.28
CA HIS A 449 21.48 -19.74 -35.53
C HIS A 449 21.70 -18.83 -36.75
N ALA A 450 21.00 -17.69 -36.82
CA ALA A 450 21.15 -16.70 -37.89
C ALA A 450 22.58 -16.15 -37.99
N LEU A 451 23.25 -15.99 -36.84
CA LEU A 451 24.64 -15.52 -36.75
C LEU A 451 25.69 -16.63 -36.94
N LYS A 452 25.28 -17.88 -37.18
CA LYS A 452 26.16 -19.06 -37.37
C LYS A 452 27.16 -19.29 -36.24
N LEU A 453 26.74 -19.08 -35.00
CA LEU A 453 27.63 -19.20 -33.85
C LEU A 453 27.71 -20.65 -33.32
N PRO A 454 28.90 -21.10 -32.90
CA PRO A 454 29.17 -22.53 -32.74
C PRO A 454 28.61 -23.20 -31.46
N SER A 455 27.94 -22.48 -30.56
CA SER A 455 27.52 -23.09 -29.27
C SER A 455 26.49 -22.27 -28.47
N PHE A 456 25.21 -22.53 -28.73
CA PHE A 456 24.10 -22.12 -27.88
C PHE A 456 23.47 -23.36 -27.24
N ALA A 457 23.33 -23.35 -25.91
CA ALA A 457 22.59 -24.38 -25.20
C ALA A 457 21.46 -23.72 -24.39
N ARG A 458 20.34 -24.43 -24.25
CA ARG A 458 19.16 -23.94 -23.55
C ARG A 458 18.74 -24.96 -22.52
N TRP A 459 18.55 -24.52 -21.28
CA TRP A 459 17.87 -25.34 -20.29
C TRP A 459 16.39 -25.43 -20.65
N ARG A 460 15.88 -26.66 -20.83
CA ARG A 460 14.49 -26.93 -21.17
C ARG A 460 13.87 -27.73 -20.02
N ALA A 461 12.81 -27.19 -19.43
CA ALA A 461 12.10 -27.85 -18.33
C ALA A 461 11.48 -29.19 -18.77
N LYS A 462 11.18 -30.09 -17.82
CA LYS A 462 10.57 -31.40 -18.12
C LYS A 462 9.28 -31.31 -18.95
N MET A 463 8.46 -30.28 -18.67
CA MET A 463 7.20 -30.00 -19.38
C MET A 463 7.40 -29.44 -20.80
N TYR A 464 8.62 -29.31 -21.29
CA TYR A 464 8.89 -28.75 -22.62
C TYR A 464 8.13 -29.53 -23.70
N ARG A 465 7.22 -28.84 -24.41
CA ARG A 465 6.31 -29.39 -25.44
C ARG A 465 5.36 -30.51 -24.95
N TRP A 466 5.22 -30.72 -23.65
CA TRP A 466 4.36 -31.77 -23.10
C TRP A 466 2.89 -31.63 -23.54
N GLU A 467 2.34 -30.43 -23.48
CA GLU A 467 0.96 -30.15 -23.91
C GLU A 467 0.68 -30.52 -25.38
N GLN A 468 1.72 -30.63 -26.21
CA GLN A 468 1.59 -30.98 -27.63
C GLN A 468 1.55 -32.49 -27.87
N VAL A 469 1.93 -33.28 -26.85
CA VAL A 469 2.10 -34.73 -26.97
C VAL A 469 1.27 -35.52 -25.96
N LYS A 470 0.76 -34.89 -24.90
CA LYS A 470 0.05 -35.57 -23.81
C LYS A 470 -1.18 -36.37 -24.25
N ASP A 471 -1.83 -35.94 -25.34
CA ASP A 471 -3.03 -36.59 -25.88
C ASP A 471 -2.69 -37.77 -26.83
N ILE A 472 -1.41 -37.97 -27.16
CA ILE A 472 -0.96 -39.13 -27.93
C ILE A 472 -0.95 -40.37 -27.02
N PRO A 473 -1.52 -41.52 -27.46
CA PRO A 473 -1.52 -42.75 -26.67
C PRO A 473 -0.14 -43.12 -26.14
N THR A 474 -0.08 -43.57 -24.88
CA THR A 474 1.18 -43.89 -24.20
C THR A 474 2.01 -44.91 -24.98
N ASP A 475 1.38 -45.97 -25.51
CA ASP A 475 2.09 -47.01 -26.26
C ASP A 475 2.75 -46.46 -27.54
N GLU A 476 2.09 -45.51 -28.22
CA GLU A 476 2.65 -44.84 -29.40
C GLU A 476 3.82 -43.91 -29.04
N ARG A 477 3.71 -43.18 -27.93
CA ARG A 477 4.80 -42.33 -27.43
C ARG A 477 6.01 -43.13 -26.96
N MET A 478 5.77 -44.27 -26.30
CA MET A 478 6.84 -45.15 -25.80
C MET A 478 7.57 -45.88 -26.94
N ALA A 479 6.91 -46.10 -28.09
CA ALA A 479 7.55 -46.67 -29.27
C ALA A 479 8.53 -45.70 -29.95
N ASN A 480 8.24 -44.39 -29.94
CA ASN A 480 9.11 -43.35 -30.53
C ASN A 480 9.27 -42.15 -29.57
N PRO A 481 9.95 -42.32 -28.44
CA PRO A 481 10.06 -41.26 -27.44
C PRO A 481 10.81 -40.05 -27.99
N PHE A 482 10.34 -38.86 -27.61
CA PHE A 482 10.91 -37.57 -28.00
C PHE A 482 10.80 -37.19 -29.50
N GLN A 483 10.12 -37.98 -30.35
CA GLN A 483 9.96 -37.66 -31.79
C GLN A 483 9.28 -36.30 -32.02
N ALA A 484 8.32 -35.94 -31.16
CA ALA A 484 7.61 -34.65 -31.20
C ALA A 484 8.39 -33.51 -30.48
N GLY A 485 9.60 -33.78 -30.02
CA GLY A 485 10.52 -32.80 -29.44
C GLY A 485 10.26 -32.47 -27.96
N ASN A 486 9.41 -33.23 -27.27
CA ASN A 486 9.35 -33.24 -25.81
C ASN A 486 10.64 -33.87 -25.23
N LEU A 487 10.97 -33.55 -23.98
CA LEU A 487 12.19 -34.05 -23.32
C LEU A 487 11.94 -35.10 -22.24
N CYS A 488 10.71 -35.17 -21.75
CA CYS A 488 10.28 -36.11 -20.74
C CYS A 488 8.97 -36.76 -21.23
N GLU A 489 8.86 -38.08 -21.10
CA GLU A 489 7.64 -38.83 -21.46
C GLU A 489 6.60 -38.87 -20.34
N ASP A 490 7.00 -38.50 -19.13
CA ASP A 490 6.14 -38.46 -17.96
C ASP A 490 6.50 -37.30 -17.02
N PRO A 491 6.39 -36.05 -17.50
CA PRO A 491 6.80 -34.89 -16.73
C PRO A 491 5.87 -34.59 -15.56
N GLU A 492 4.60 -35.03 -15.60
CA GLU A 492 3.60 -34.76 -14.57
C GLU A 492 3.87 -35.57 -13.30
N ARG A 493 4.10 -36.89 -13.41
CA ARG A 493 4.48 -37.72 -12.24
C ARG A 493 5.82 -37.27 -11.67
N CYS A 494 6.78 -36.95 -12.54
CA CYS A 494 8.07 -36.37 -12.13
C CYS A 494 7.92 -35.05 -11.35
N ARG A 495 7.00 -34.18 -11.75
CA ARG A 495 6.74 -32.92 -11.06
C ARG A 495 6.00 -33.14 -9.74
N ALA A 496 5.06 -34.08 -9.72
CA ALA A 496 4.30 -34.42 -8.52
C ALA A 496 5.23 -34.95 -7.42
N ILE A 497 6.20 -35.82 -7.75
CA ILE A 497 7.13 -36.38 -6.76
C ILE A 497 8.09 -35.31 -6.23
N GLU A 498 8.59 -34.43 -7.10
CA GLU A 498 9.47 -33.32 -6.72
C GLU A 498 8.75 -32.31 -5.81
N ALA A 499 7.45 -32.08 -6.04
CA ALA A 499 6.63 -31.24 -5.16
C ALA A 499 6.45 -31.83 -3.74
N LYS A 500 6.72 -33.13 -3.57
CA LYS A 500 6.72 -33.83 -2.28
C LYS A 500 8.10 -33.95 -1.64
N GLY A 501 9.14 -33.44 -2.31
CA GLY A 501 10.54 -33.55 -1.87
C GLY A 501 11.23 -34.84 -2.31
N GLY A 502 10.61 -35.65 -3.17
CA GLY A 502 11.26 -36.82 -3.74
C GLY A 502 12.08 -36.49 -4.99
N LYS A 503 13.14 -37.25 -5.24
CA LYS A 503 13.96 -37.10 -6.46
C LYS A 503 13.41 -37.97 -7.57
N ALA A 504 12.81 -37.35 -8.59
CA ALA A 504 12.22 -38.08 -9.73
C ALA A 504 13.21 -39.04 -10.40
N ARG A 505 14.49 -38.65 -10.50
CA ARG A 505 15.57 -39.47 -11.09
C ARG A 505 15.87 -40.75 -10.30
N GLU A 506 15.50 -40.82 -9.03
CA GLU A 506 15.73 -41.97 -8.15
C GLU A 506 14.45 -42.81 -8.04
N CYS A 507 13.28 -42.16 -8.00
CA CYS A 507 12.01 -42.83 -7.71
C CYS A 507 11.20 -43.24 -8.96
N ILE A 508 11.23 -42.43 -10.02
CA ILE A 508 10.34 -42.56 -11.19
C ILE A 508 11.13 -42.90 -12.45
N CYS A 509 12.19 -42.13 -12.75
CA CYS A 509 12.92 -42.27 -13.99
C CYS A 509 13.49 -43.68 -14.22
N PRO A 510 14.07 -44.39 -13.22
CA PRO A 510 14.64 -45.72 -13.45
C PRO A 510 13.61 -46.77 -13.87
N LYS A 511 12.32 -46.57 -13.53
CA LYS A 511 11.20 -47.44 -13.90
C LYS A 511 10.55 -47.03 -15.24
N CYS A 512 11.02 -45.94 -15.87
CA CYS A 512 10.48 -45.45 -17.12
C CYS A 512 10.97 -46.33 -18.29
N PRO A 513 10.08 -46.79 -19.21
CA PRO A 513 10.48 -47.62 -20.34
C PRO A 513 11.57 -47.00 -21.23
N VAL A 514 11.65 -45.66 -21.25
CA VAL A 514 12.56 -44.89 -22.10
C VAL A 514 13.73 -44.27 -21.33
N TYR A 515 14.04 -44.81 -20.14
CA TYR A 515 15.09 -44.28 -19.25
C TYR A 515 16.45 -44.19 -19.95
N THR A 516 16.84 -45.25 -20.66
CA THR A 516 18.10 -45.31 -21.40
C THR A 516 18.16 -44.25 -22.52
N GLU A 517 17.09 -44.08 -23.32
CA GLU A 517 17.07 -42.99 -24.29
C GLU A 517 17.04 -41.61 -23.63
N CYS A 518 16.39 -41.48 -22.47
CA CYS A 518 16.34 -40.23 -21.72
C CYS A 518 17.73 -39.80 -21.22
N GLN A 519 18.55 -40.74 -20.77
CA GLN A 519 19.95 -40.49 -20.39
C GLN A 519 20.83 -40.10 -21.58
N ALA A 520 20.59 -40.69 -22.76
CA ALA A 520 21.36 -40.39 -23.96
C ALA A 520 20.97 -39.05 -24.61
N ARG A 521 19.66 -38.77 -24.74
CA ARG A 521 19.14 -37.66 -25.56
C ARG A 521 17.90 -36.95 -25.02
N GLY A 522 17.34 -37.38 -23.89
CA GLY A 522 16.16 -36.76 -23.27
C GLY A 522 16.51 -35.76 -22.16
N TYR A 523 15.60 -35.58 -21.21
CA TYR A 523 15.76 -34.59 -20.14
C TYR A 523 17.02 -34.84 -19.27
N LEU A 524 17.36 -36.11 -19.00
CA LEU A 524 18.49 -36.48 -18.15
C LEU A 524 19.86 -36.22 -18.81
N SER A 525 19.93 -36.05 -20.14
CA SER A 525 21.18 -35.73 -20.84
C SER A 525 21.54 -34.24 -20.78
N GLN A 526 20.58 -33.36 -20.45
CA GLN A 526 20.77 -31.91 -20.47
C GLN A 526 21.95 -31.40 -19.61
N PRO A 527 22.18 -31.87 -18.37
CA PRO A 527 23.33 -31.41 -17.58
C PRO A 527 24.67 -31.66 -18.30
N HIS A 528 24.82 -32.79 -19.00
CA HIS A 528 26.03 -33.10 -19.76
C HIS A 528 26.23 -32.14 -20.93
N THR A 529 25.16 -31.86 -21.70
CA THR A 529 25.17 -30.86 -22.78
C THR A 529 25.59 -29.48 -22.27
N LEU A 530 25.21 -29.13 -21.04
CA LEU A 530 25.51 -27.83 -20.42
C LEU A 530 26.91 -27.73 -19.81
N LYS A 531 27.63 -28.84 -19.65
CA LYS A 531 29.05 -28.81 -19.24
C LYS A 531 29.95 -28.13 -20.27
N HIS A 532 29.52 -28.01 -21.52
CA HIS A 532 30.33 -27.43 -22.61
C HIS A 532 30.21 -25.90 -22.75
N VAL A 533 29.38 -25.23 -21.95
CA VAL A 533 29.20 -23.77 -22.04
C VAL A 533 30.17 -22.97 -21.15
N LYS A 534 30.66 -21.83 -21.65
CA LYS A 534 31.55 -20.90 -20.94
C LYS A 534 30.79 -19.90 -20.05
N ALA A 535 29.52 -19.62 -20.34
CA ALA A 535 28.69 -18.72 -19.56
C ALA A 535 27.30 -19.32 -19.26
N GLN A 536 26.81 -19.10 -18.04
CA GLN A 536 25.49 -19.52 -17.56
C GLN A 536 24.64 -18.28 -17.26
N ILE A 537 23.65 -18.01 -18.11
CA ILE A 537 22.71 -16.89 -17.93
C ILE A 537 21.42 -17.42 -17.33
N SER A 538 21.09 -16.97 -16.11
CA SER A 538 19.85 -17.36 -15.44
C SER A 538 19.12 -16.12 -14.89
N PRO A 539 17.83 -15.94 -15.19
CA PRO A 539 16.96 -14.99 -14.51
C PRO A 539 16.51 -15.53 -13.13
N LEU A 540 16.76 -16.81 -12.83
CA LEU A 540 16.42 -17.45 -11.57
C LEU A 540 17.63 -17.45 -10.64
N GLY A 541 17.79 -16.37 -9.88
CA GLY A 541 18.92 -16.23 -8.94
C GLY A 541 19.00 -17.31 -7.87
N LYS A 542 17.87 -17.89 -7.47
CA LYS A 542 17.83 -19.02 -6.51
C LYS A 542 18.74 -20.17 -6.96
N VAL A 543 18.88 -20.41 -8.27
CA VAL A 543 19.78 -21.46 -8.80
C VAL A 543 21.22 -21.26 -8.32
N PHE A 544 21.69 -20.03 -8.11
CA PHE A 544 23.07 -19.73 -7.70
C PHE A 544 23.27 -19.61 -6.19
N PHE A 545 22.20 -19.36 -5.43
CA PHE A 545 22.28 -18.96 -4.02
C PHE A 545 21.53 -19.86 -3.05
N ASP A 546 20.68 -20.75 -3.57
CA ASP A 546 19.85 -21.65 -2.78
C ASP A 546 20.50 -23.04 -2.77
N PRO A 547 20.95 -23.52 -1.60
CA PRO A 547 21.62 -24.80 -1.47
C PRO A 547 20.83 -25.99 -2.00
N GLN A 548 19.51 -25.91 -2.13
CA GLN A 548 18.72 -26.98 -2.74
C GLN A 548 19.15 -27.34 -4.17
N PHE A 549 19.78 -26.40 -4.88
CA PHE A 549 20.27 -26.57 -6.25
C PHE A 549 21.77 -26.92 -6.31
N SER A 550 22.46 -27.11 -5.18
CA SER A 550 23.92 -27.32 -5.14
C SER A 550 24.34 -28.49 -6.02
N GLU A 551 23.66 -29.63 -5.90
CA GLU A 551 23.99 -30.83 -6.70
C GLU A 551 23.85 -30.58 -8.21
N MET A 552 22.79 -29.88 -8.63
CA MET A 552 22.57 -29.52 -10.03
C MET A 552 23.62 -28.51 -10.51
N LEU A 553 23.96 -27.52 -9.68
CA LEU A 553 24.99 -26.53 -10.00
C LEU A 553 26.35 -27.18 -10.13
N GLU A 554 26.72 -28.09 -9.23
CA GLU A 554 27.97 -28.84 -9.30
C GLU A 554 28.02 -29.61 -10.62
N GLN A 555 26.98 -30.36 -10.97
CA GLN A 555 26.92 -31.08 -12.25
C GLN A 555 27.03 -30.15 -13.48
N ILE A 556 26.53 -28.93 -13.42
CA ILE A 556 26.59 -27.99 -14.55
C ILE A 556 27.92 -27.22 -14.60
N LEU A 557 28.47 -26.86 -13.44
CA LEU A 557 29.65 -25.99 -13.30
C LEU A 557 30.96 -26.75 -13.12
N ASP A 558 30.92 -28.07 -12.90
CA ASP A 558 32.09 -28.94 -12.78
C ASP A 558 33.07 -28.66 -13.94
N PRO A 559 34.31 -28.23 -13.66
CA PRO A 559 35.23 -27.84 -14.71
C PRO A 559 35.65 -29.06 -15.52
N MET A 560 35.24 -29.13 -16.80
CA MET A 560 35.87 -30.06 -17.74
C MET A 560 37.25 -29.59 -18.19
N ASN A 561 37.53 -28.27 -18.10
CA ASN A 561 38.79 -27.59 -18.44
C ASN A 561 39.10 -26.48 -17.40
N GLU A 562 40.31 -25.89 -17.40
CA GLU A 562 40.73 -24.74 -16.56
C GLU A 562 39.95 -23.43 -16.79
N THR A 563 38.92 -23.43 -17.64
CA THR A 563 38.20 -22.20 -18.01
C THR A 563 37.16 -21.86 -16.94
N GLU A 564 37.37 -20.74 -16.25
CA GLU A 564 36.42 -20.20 -15.28
C GLU A 564 35.09 -19.84 -15.95
N ARG A 565 33.98 -20.34 -15.41
CA ARG A 565 32.63 -20.10 -15.96
C ARG A 565 32.03 -18.85 -15.34
N VAL A 566 31.42 -18.01 -16.16
CA VAL A 566 30.75 -16.79 -15.71
C VAL A 566 29.26 -17.06 -15.50
N CYS A 567 28.76 -16.85 -14.28
CA CYS A 567 27.34 -16.88 -13.96
C CYS A 567 26.76 -15.47 -14.06
N ILE A 568 25.72 -15.29 -14.86
CA ILE A 568 25.09 -13.97 -15.08
C ILE A 568 23.65 -14.02 -14.56
N LEU A 569 23.36 -13.17 -13.58
CA LEU A 569 22.01 -12.92 -13.12
C LEU A 569 21.39 -11.82 -13.99
N ASP A 570 20.83 -12.21 -15.13
CA ASP A 570 20.07 -11.29 -15.99
C ASP A 570 18.61 -11.25 -15.54
N LYS A 571 18.37 -10.66 -14.37
CA LYS A 571 17.02 -10.19 -14.05
C LYS A 571 16.87 -8.82 -14.68
N ARG A 572 15.79 -8.66 -15.48
CA ARG A 572 15.27 -7.34 -15.88
C ARG A 572 14.99 -6.43 -14.66
N TYR A 573 14.94 -7.01 -13.46
CA TYR A 573 14.71 -6.37 -12.17
C TYR A 573 15.60 -7.04 -11.11
N VAL A 574 16.84 -6.59 -10.92
CA VAL A 574 17.52 -6.86 -9.64
C VAL A 574 17.05 -5.81 -8.65
N GLU A 575 15.82 -5.98 -8.19
CA GLU A 575 15.47 -5.51 -6.85
C GLU A 575 16.32 -6.32 -5.87
N ILE A 576 16.72 -5.72 -4.75
CA ILE A 576 17.57 -6.42 -3.77
C ILE A 576 16.82 -7.60 -3.13
N SER A 577 15.50 -7.49 -2.95
CA SER A 577 14.66 -8.54 -2.36
C SER A 577 14.84 -9.91 -3.01
N PRO A 578 14.78 -10.06 -4.36
CA PRO A 578 15.01 -11.34 -5.02
C PRO A 578 16.42 -11.95 -4.90
N LEU A 579 17.39 -11.27 -4.28
CA LEU A 579 18.68 -11.87 -3.93
C LEU A 579 18.61 -12.66 -2.62
N PHE A 580 17.66 -12.34 -1.73
CA PHE A 580 17.40 -13.12 -0.53
C PHE A 580 16.58 -14.36 -0.86
N LEU A 581 16.85 -15.46 -0.17
CA LEU A 581 16.09 -16.68 -0.31
C LEU A 581 14.81 -16.56 0.53
N GLU A 582 13.68 -16.43 -0.16
CA GLU A 582 12.36 -16.57 0.44
C GLU A 582 12.12 -18.05 0.81
N SER A 583 12.01 -18.31 2.11
CA SER A 583 11.58 -19.57 2.71
C SER A 583 10.10 -19.48 3.07
N VAL A 584 9.34 -20.51 2.68
CA VAL A 584 7.89 -20.58 2.84
C VAL A 584 7.51 -21.89 3.49
N LEU A 585 6.73 -21.83 4.57
CA LEU A 585 6.22 -23.00 5.28
C LEU A 585 4.72 -22.82 5.53
N SER A 586 3.89 -23.72 4.99
CA SER A 586 2.45 -23.70 5.23
C SER A 586 2.09 -24.37 6.56
N LYS A 587 0.98 -23.92 7.13
CA LYS A 587 0.35 -24.54 8.30
C LYS A 587 0.06 -26.03 8.06
N ASP A 588 -0.43 -26.37 6.88
CA ASP A 588 -0.77 -27.76 6.53
C ASP A 588 0.43 -28.70 6.64
N VAL A 589 1.66 -28.22 6.34
CA VAL A 589 2.88 -29.00 6.51
C VAL A 589 3.18 -29.22 7.99
N LEU A 590 3.03 -28.18 8.81
CA LEU A 590 3.23 -28.28 10.26
C LEU A 590 2.20 -29.22 10.92
N GLU A 591 0.93 -29.13 10.55
CA GLU A 591 -0.12 -30.03 11.07
C GLU A 591 0.12 -31.48 10.66
N LYS A 592 0.57 -31.72 9.42
CA LYS A 592 0.98 -33.05 8.98
C LYS A 592 2.17 -33.59 9.77
N TRP A 593 3.15 -32.74 10.08
CA TRP A 593 4.29 -33.16 10.92
C TRP A 593 3.87 -33.45 12.35
N ASP A 594 2.98 -32.66 12.93
CA ASP A 594 2.44 -32.90 14.26
C ASP A 594 1.75 -34.26 14.36
N VAL A 595 0.89 -34.60 13.38
CA VAL A 595 0.18 -35.88 13.33
C VAL A 595 1.14 -37.03 13.02
N ASN A 596 1.94 -36.93 11.96
CA ASN A 596 2.76 -38.03 11.47
C ASN A 596 3.95 -38.34 12.39
N TRP A 597 4.41 -37.37 13.19
CA TRP A 597 5.54 -37.53 14.10
C TRP A 597 5.12 -37.27 15.55
N SER A 598 3.88 -37.60 15.89
CA SER A 598 3.32 -37.39 17.23
C SER A 598 4.19 -38.04 18.31
N GLY A 599 4.54 -37.26 19.34
CA GLY A 599 5.43 -37.70 20.43
C GLY A 599 6.92 -37.75 20.09
N ARG A 600 7.33 -37.49 18.84
CA ARG A 600 8.74 -37.43 18.39
C ARG A 600 9.25 -35.99 18.34
N ALA A 601 10.56 -35.82 18.14
CA ALA A 601 11.20 -34.50 18.11
C ALA A 601 10.56 -33.54 17.08
N LEU A 602 10.31 -33.99 15.85
CA LEU A 602 9.71 -33.17 14.79
C LEU A 602 8.23 -32.83 15.06
N GLY A 603 7.43 -33.77 15.57
CA GLY A 603 6.04 -33.47 15.94
C GLY A 603 5.97 -32.47 17.08
N ASN A 604 6.79 -32.65 18.11
CA ASN A 604 6.89 -31.71 19.22
C ASN A 604 7.38 -30.32 18.77
N PHE A 605 8.33 -30.28 17.83
CA PHE A 605 8.82 -29.05 17.22
C PHE A 605 7.72 -28.36 16.39
N ALA A 606 6.99 -29.11 15.56
CA ALA A 606 5.89 -28.60 14.75
C ALA A 606 4.74 -28.05 15.61
N THR A 607 4.33 -28.77 16.66
CA THR A 607 3.35 -28.29 17.64
C THR A 607 3.83 -27.02 18.33
N SER A 608 5.11 -26.94 18.72
CA SER A 608 5.66 -25.76 19.38
C SER A 608 5.71 -24.55 18.45
N LEU A 609 6.09 -24.75 17.18
CA LEU A 609 6.04 -23.72 16.15
C LEU A 609 4.63 -23.25 15.86
N LEU A 610 3.66 -24.17 15.68
CA LEU A 610 2.25 -23.82 15.49
C LEU A 610 1.74 -22.97 16.64
N ARG A 611 2.00 -23.37 17.88
CA ARG A 611 1.65 -22.58 19.06
C ARG A 611 2.33 -21.21 19.05
N ALA A 612 3.61 -21.11 18.68
CA ALA A 612 4.32 -19.84 18.60
C ALA A 612 3.72 -18.90 17.54
N LEU A 613 3.27 -19.44 16.41
CA LEU A 613 2.70 -18.69 15.28
C LEU A 613 1.23 -18.30 15.50
N GLU A 614 0.45 -19.14 16.18
CA GLU A 614 -1.00 -18.98 16.36
C GLU A 614 -1.43 -18.20 17.61
N ILE A 615 -0.47 -17.75 18.43
CA ILE A 615 -0.77 -16.83 19.55
C ILE A 615 -1.31 -15.51 18.98
N ARG A 616 -2.63 -15.39 19.03
CA ARG A 616 -3.40 -14.19 18.68
C ARG A 616 -3.22 -13.12 19.76
N GLY A 617 -2.66 -11.97 19.41
CA GLY A 617 -2.71 -10.74 20.22
C GLY A 617 -1.38 -10.02 20.45
N GLU A 618 -0.25 -10.62 20.06
CA GLU A 618 1.10 -10.08 20.26
C GLU A 618 1.84 -9.64 18.95
N PRO A 619 2.50 -8.46 18.92
CA PRO A 619 3.06 -7.84 17.70
C PRO A 619 4.04 -8.75 16.94
N ASN A 620 4.21 -8.64 15.60
CA ASN A 620 5.04 -9.61 14.85
C ASN A 620 6.47 -9.80 15.38
N GLY A 621 7.12 -8.79 15.99
CA GLY A 621 8.41 -8.95 16.66
C GLY A 621 8.37 -9.98 17.81
N SER A 622 7.24 -10.10 18.51
CA SER A 622 6.99 -11.17 19.47
C SER A 622 6.86 -12.55 18.80
N ALA A 623 6.29 -12.62 17.59
CA ALA A 623 6.23 -13.88 16.84
C ALA A 623 7.63 -14.36 16.45
N VAL A 624 8.49 -13.45 15.97
CA VAL A 624 9.90 -13.76 15.69
C VAL A 624 10.62 -14.24 16.96
N GLY A 625 10.46 -13.54 18.08
CA GLY A 625 11.07 -13.95 19.35
C GLY A 625 10.56 -15.29 19.88
N ARG A 626 9.27 -15.60 19.68
CA ARG A 626 8.70 -16.91 20.03
C ARG A 626 9.24 -18.02 19.14
N VAL A 627 9.29 -17.81 17.82
CA VAL A 627 9.89 -18.77 16.88
C VAL A 627 11.37 -18.98 17.22
N ARG A 628 12.12 -17.93 17.55
CA ARG A 628 13.51 -18.05 18.03
C ARG A 628 13.60 -18.87 19.31
N SER A 629 12.71 -18.65 20.26
CA SER A 629 12.65 -19.41 21.51
C SER A 629 12.36 -20.89 21.27
N VAL A 630 11.47 -21.22 20.32
CA VAL A 630 11.23 -22.60 19.89
C VAL A 630 12.49 -23.21 19.27
N VAL A 631 13.14 -22.53 18.33
CA VAL A 631 14.39 -23.03 17.72
C VAL A 631 15.48 -23.26 18.77
N ALA A 632 15.63 -22.35 19.74
CA ALA A 632 16.59 -22.51 20.84
C ALA A 632 16.24 -23.71 21.75
N ALA A 633 14.96 -23.89 22.08
CA ALA A 633 14.51 -24.99 22.95
C ALA A 633 14.72 -26.38 22.33
N PHE A 634 14.68 -26.47 21.00
CA PHE A 634 14.85 -27.73 20.27
C PHE A 634 16.28 -27.97 19.78
N GLN A 635 17.24 -27.10 20.12
CA GLN A 635 18.59 -27.14 19.55
C GLN A 635 19.35 -28.44 19.89
N GLN A 636 19.08 -29.05 21.04
CA GLN A 636 19.65 -30.36 21.41
C GLN A 636 19.09 -31.54 20.59
N TYR A 637 17.98 -31.35 19.87
CA TYR A 637 17.34 -32.37 19.03
C TYR A 637 17.56 -32.12 17.52
N GLU A 638 18.54 -31.28 17.16
CA GLU A 638 18.82 -30.87 15.77
C GLU A 638 18.97 -32.07 14.82
N GLU A 639 19.81 -33.05 15.17
CA GLU A 639 20.06 -34.22 14.33
C GLU A 639 18.79 -35.05 14.09
N GLU A 640 18.00 -35.28 15.14
CA GLU A 640 16.75 -36.04 15.06
C GLU A 640 15.68 -35.30 14.24
N ILE A 641 15.52 -33.99 14.43
CA ILE A 641 14.58 -33.16 13.68
C ILE A 641 14.95 -33.13 12.18
N VAL A 642 16.23 -32.91 11.87
CA VAL A 642 16.72 -32.90 10.49
C VAL A 642 16.49 -34.25 9.83
N GLN A 643 16.79 -35.35 10.54
CA GLN A 643 16.51 -36.69 10.05
C GLN A 643 15.01 -36.84 9.77
N GLN A 644 14.13 -36.56 10.73
CA GLN A 644 12.67 -36.72 10.58
C GLN A 644 12.09 -35.81 9.47
N MET A 645 12.63 -34.63 9.22
CA MET A 645 12.21 -33.75 8.11
C MET A 645 12.51 -34.35 6.72
N CYS A 646 13.49 -35.25 6.63
CA CYS A 646 13.92 -35.89 5.38
C CYS A 646 13.33 -37.30 5.18
N HIS A 647 12.66 -37.85 6.20
CA HIS A 647 12.09 -39.18 6.18
C HIS A 647 10.55 -39.11 6.19
N ILE A 648 9.93 -40.18 5.72
CA ILE A 648 8.51 -40.43 5.92
C ILE A 648 8.37 -41.38 7.12
N ASN A 649 7.34 -41.18 7.94
CA ASN A 649 7.01 -42.14 8.99
C ASN A 649 6.08 -43.21 8.40
N VAL A 650 6.52 -44.46 8.34
CA VAL A 650 5.73 -45.58 7.83
C VAL A 650 5.30 -46.46 8.99
N GLN A 651 4.01 -46.78 9.01
CA GLN A 651 3.43 -47.73 9.95
C GLN A 651 3.49 -49.14 9.38
N GLY A 652 3.96 -50.09 10.18
CA GLY A 652 3.96 -51.50 9.85
C GLY A 652 3.67 -52.37 11.07
N LYS A 653 3.50 -53.67 10.85
CA LYS A 653 3.26 -54.65 11.90
C LYS A 653 4.20 -55.82 11.76
N VAL A 654 4.86 -56.22 12.84
CA VAL A 654 5.73 -57.39 12.81
C VAL A 654 4.91 -58.67 12.79
N VAL A 655 5.02 -59.44 11.73
CA VAL A 655 4.32 -60.72 11.54
C VAL A 655 5.30 -61.87 11.47
N ALA A 656 4.87 -63.05 11.93
CA ALA A 656 5.65 -64.27 11.79
C ALA A 656 5.66 -64.69 10.31
N GLN A 657 6.84 -64.70 9.69
CA GLN A 657 7.03 -65.08 8.30
C GLN A 657 8.40 -65.73 8.15
N LYS A 658 8.38 -67.06 8.06
CA LYS A 658 9.59 -67.87 7.88
C LYS A 658 10.03 -67.82 6.42
N THR A 659 11.27 -67.39 6.19
CA THR A 659 11.89 -67.38 4.86
C THR A 659 13.19 -68.18 4.91
N VAL A 660 13.35 -69.10 3.97
CA VAL A 660 14.51 -70.00 3.86
C VAL A 660 15.22 -69.77 2.53
N ASP A 661 16.52 -69.98 2.50
CA ASP A 661 17.29 -69.94 1.26
C ASP A 661 17.01 -71.19 0.44
N ASP A 662 16.41 -71.02 -0.74
CA ASP A 662 16.10 -72.13 -1.66
C ASP A 662 17.34 -72.95 -2.08
N GLU A 663 18.53 -72.37 -2.05
CA GLU A 663 19.77 -73.04 -2.47
C GLU A 663 20.46 -73.80 -1.32
N THR A 664 20.44 -73.25 -0.11
CA THR A 664 21.20 -73.78 1.03
C THR A 664 20.32 -74.41 2.11
N GLY A 665 19.01 -74.23 2.05
CA GLY A 665 18.04 -74.65 3.05
C GLY A 665 18.16 -73.92 4.39
N LYS A 666 19.08 -72.95 4.51
CA LYS A 666 19.27 -72.17 5.73
C LYS A 666 18.15 -71.18 5.91
N GLU A 667 17.71 -71.02 7.15
CA GLU A 667 16.72 -70.00 7.50
C GLU A 667 17.35 -68.61 7.42
N LEU A 668 16.68 -67.69 6.74
CA LEU A 668 17.14 -66.32 6.50
C LEU A 668 16.36 -65.30 7.34
N ALA A 669 15.07 -65.55 7.62
CA ALA A 669 14.23 -64.69 8.46
C ALA A 669 13.15 -65.49 9.19
N HIS A 670 12.83 -65.10 10.44
CA HIS A 670 11.69 -65.61 11.20
C HIS A 670 10.47 -64.68 11.18
N PHE A 671 10.73 -63.39 10.96
CA PHE A 671 9.74 -62.32 11.03
C PHE A 671 9.85 -61.43 9.80
N ALA A 672 8.73 -60.80 9.45
CA ALA A 672 8.67 -59.75 8.46
C ALA A 672 7.86 -58.58 9.01
N ILE A 673 8.08 -57.40 8.45
CA ILE A 673 7.30 -56.20 8.71
C ILE A 673 6.28 -56.10 7.58
N ALA A 674 5.00 -56.22 7.91
CA ALA A 674 3.90 -56.01 6.99
C ALA A 674 3.46 -54.54 7.06
N PHE A 675 3.53 -53.83 5.94
CA PHE A 675 3.16 -52.42 5.85
C PHE A 675 1.69 -52.25 5.43
N GLU A 676 1.11 -51.09 5.78
CA GLU A 676 -0.18 -50.68 5.23
C GLU A 676 -0.09 -50.61 3.71
N GLY A 677 -0.92 -51.39 3.00
CA GLY A 677 -0.88 -51.52 1.54
C GLY A 677 -0.38 -52.88 1.02
N GLY A 678 0.03 -53.79 1.90
CA GLY A 678 0.34 -55.19 1.55
C GLY A 678 1.79 -55.46 1.17
N ALA A 679 2.65 -54.44 1.17
CA ALA A 679 4.10 -54.62 1.08
C ALA A 679 4.65 -55.28 2.35
N SER A 680 5.72 -56.08 2.21
CA SER A 680 6.39 -56.71 3.35
C SER A 680 7.91 -56.69 3.19
N ALA A 681 8.64 -56.48 4.28
CA ALA A 681 10.10 -56.60 4.32
C ALA A 681 10.55 -57.62 5.38
N CYS A 682 11.45 -58.53 5.03
CA CYS A 682 11.96 -59.56 5.94
C CYS A 682 12.94 -58.99 6.97
N ILE A 683 12.93 -59.49 8.20
CA ILE A 683 13.94 -59.14 9.21
C ILE A 683 15.06 -60.19 9.16
N PRO A 684 16.27 -59.84 8.69
CA PRO A 684 17.36 -60.80 8.53
C PRO A 684 17.85 -61.33 9.87
N LEU A 685 18.28 -62.60 9.90
CA LEU A 685 18.80 -63.23 11.11
C LEU A 685 20.24 -62.82 11.44
N ASP A 686 21.04 -62.56 10.42
CA ASP A 686 22.43 -62.15 10.50
C ASP A 686 22.85 -61.44 9.19
N THR A 687 24.11 -60.97 9.14
CA THR A 687 24.67 -60.28 7.98
C THR A 687 24.67 -61.18 6.73
N TYR A 688 24.82 -62.49 6.89
CA TYR A 688 24.74 -63.43 5.76
C TYR A 688 23.32 -63.47 5.17
N ALA A 689 22.29 -63.48 6.02
CA ALA A 689 20.91 -63.42 5.56
C ALA A 689 20.57 -62.10 4.86
N GLU A 690 21.09 -60.98 5.35
CA GLU A 690 20.95 -59.66 4.73
C GLU A 690 21.59 -59.61 3.33
N ASP A 691 22.82 -60.12 3.20
CA ASP A 691 23.51 -60.22 1.90
C ASP A 691 22.71 -61.07 0.91
N ARG A 692 22.17 -62.21 1.36
CA ARG A 692 21.35 -63.11 0.51
C ARG A 692 20.01 -62.50 0.11
N PHE A 693 19.35 -61.77 1.00
CA PHE A 693 18.13 -61.03 0.64
C PHE A 693 18.43 -59.94 -0.40
N THR A 694 19.55 -59.22 -0.23
CA THR A 694 20.00 -58.20 -1.19
C THR A 694 20.30 -58.81 -2.57
N GLU A 695 21.00 -59.94 -2.64
CA GLU A 695 21.26 -60.67 -3.89
C GLU A 695 19.97 -61.12 -4.58
N LYS A 696 18.98 -61.59 -3.80
CA LYS A 696 17.69 -62.07 -4.33
C LYS A 696 16.69 -60.94 -4.62
N GLY A 697 17.04 -59.68 -4.33
CA GLY A 697 16.14 -58.53 -4.46
C GLY A 697 14.92 -58.62 -3.53
N VAL A 698 15.02 -59.40 -2.46
CA VAL A 698 13.98 -59.50 -1.44
C VAL A 698 14.16 -58.34 -0.47
N PRO A 699 13.13 -57.51 -0.24
CA PRO A 699 13.29 -56.40 0.67
C PRO A 699 13.51 -56.89 2.10
N CYS A 700 14.60 -56.45 2.72
CA CYS A 700 14.90 -56.75 4.12
C CYS A 700 15.13 -55.47 4.92
N PHE A 701 14.83 -55.53 6.22
CA PHE A 701 14.95 -54.40 7.14
C PHE A 701 15.58 -54.86 8.45
N SER A 702 16.74 -54.31 8.77
CA SER A 702 17.43 -54.62 10.02
C SER A 702 16.81 -53.81 11.16
N VAL A 703 16.25 -54.48 12.17
CA VAL A 703 15.67 -53.86 13.36
C VAL A 703 16.33 -54.47 14.59
N ASP A 704 17.04 -53.65 15.36
CA ASP A 704 17.78 -54.11 16.54
C ASP A 704 16.86 -54.67 17.66
N ALA A 705 15.63 -54.16 17.75
CA ALA A 705 14.65 -54.63 18.73
C ALA A 705 13.21 -54.43 18.22
N PHE A 706 12.38 -55.48 18.34
CA PHE A 706 10.97 -55.42 17.97
C PHE A 706 10.13 -56.36 18.83
N ILE A 707 8.83 -56.08 18.90
CA ILE A 707 7.84 -56.92 19.59
C ILE A 707 6.98 -57.61 18.52
N PRO A 708 6.92 -58.95 18.48
CA PRO A 708 6.04 -59.66 17.54
C PRO A 708 4.58 -59.23 17.69
N ASN A 709 3.89 -59.05 16.56
CA ASN A 709 2.51 -58.57 16.46
C ASN A 709 2.24 -57.16 16.99
N ALA A 710 3.27 -56.39 17.34
CA ALA A 710 3.12 -54.97 17.65
C ALA A 710 3.23 -54.11 16.39
N ASP A 711 2.53 -52.98 16.41
CA ASP A 711 2.72 -51.92 15.42
C ASP A 711 4.10 -51.29 15.64
N ILE A 712 4.80 -51.03 14.54
CA ILE A 712 6.13 -50.43 14.51
C ILE A 712 6.14 -49.25 13.56
N GLU A 713 6.71 -48.15 14.04
CA GLU A 713 6.95 -46.94 13.25
C GLU A 713 8.36 -46.97 12.70
N ILE A 714 8.51 -46.79 11.39
CA ILE A 714 9.79 -46.86 10.71
C ILE A 714 10.04 -45.55 9.95
N PRO A 715 11.02 -44.74 10.38
CA PRO A 715 11.48 -43.60 9.59
C PRO A 715 12.23 -44.10 8.36
N MET A 716 11.75 -43.79 7.17
CA MET A 716 12.41 -44.24 5.93
C MET A 716 12.47 -43.15 4.86
N ARG A 717 13.43 -43.24 3.93
CA ARG A 717 13.50 -42.27 2.83
C ARG A 717 12.36 -42.53 1.84
N MET A 718 11.90 -41.48 1.17
CA MET A 718 10.84 -41.59 0.16
C MET A 718 11.20 -42.58 -0.96
N ALA A 719 12.46 -42.59 -1.41
CA ALA A 719 12.92 -43.52 -2.44
C ALA A 719 12.87 -44.98 -1.97
N GLU A 720 13.23 -45.26 -0.72
CA GLU A 720 13.16 -46.59 -0.12
C GLU A 720 11.70 -47.05 0.00
N ALA A 721 10.80 -46.18 0.46
CA ALA A 721 9.37 -46.49 0.56
C ALA A 721 8.73 -46.83 -0.80
N ILE A 722 9.15 -46.14 -1.86
CA ILE A 722 8.70 -46.40 -3.23
C ILE A 722 9.30 -47.70 -3.77
N ALA A 723 10.53 -48.04 -3.38
CA ALA A 723 11.17 -49.30 -3.75
C ALA A 723 10.49 -50.50 -3.06
N LEU A 724 10.09 -50.35 -1.79
CA LEU A 724 9.33 -51.34 -1.04
C LEU A 724 7.88 -51.51 -1.50
N GLY A 725 7.36 -50.59 -2.33
CA GLY A 725 5.96 -50.58 -2.74
C GLY A 725 4.99 -50.04 -1.67
N VAL A 726 5.52 -49.40 -0.61
CA VAL A 726 4.72 -48.70 0.41
C VAL A 726 4.09 -47.44 -0.17
N LEU A 727 4.87 -46.69 -0.96
CA LEU A 727 4.40 -45.49 -1.66
C LEU A 727 4.18 -45.79 -3.15
N ASP A 728 2.94 -45.67 -3.57
CA ASP A 728 2.54 -45.95 -4.94
C ASP A 728 2.71 -44.71 -5.85
N THR A 729 3.59 -44.86 -6.84
CA THR A 729 3.91 -43.80 -7.79
C THR A 729 3.18 -43.93 -9.12
N GLU A 730 2.28 -44.90 -9.31
CA GLU A 730 1.63 -45.19 -10.60
C GLU A 730 0.91 -43.99 -11.21
N THR A 731 0.22 -43.18 -10.39
CA THR A 731 -0.54 -42.02 -10.86
C THR A 731 -0.18 -40.75 -10.11
N VAL A 732 -0.49 -39.59 -10.71
CA VAL A 732 -0.24 -38.28 -10.11
C VAL A 732 -1.04 -38.11 -8.82
N GLU A 733 -2.29 -38.58 -8.78
CA GLU A 733 -3.18 -38.49 -7.63
C GLU A 733 -2.62 -39.27 -6.43
N LYS A 734 -2.08 -40.47 -6.67
CA LYS A 734 -1.43 -41.28 -5.63
C LYS A 734 -0.19 -40.57 -5.07
N ILE A 735 0.65 -39.99 -5.94
CA ILE A 735 1.83 -39.20 -5.52
C ILE A 735 1.42 -37.95 -4.73
N GLN A 736 0.33 -37.29 -5.12
CA GLN A 736 -0.18 -36.13 -4.40
C GLN A 736 -0.66 -36.45 -2.97
N ALA A 737 -0.99 -37.71 -2.67
CA ALA A 737 -1.30 -38.15 -1.33
C ALA A 737 -0.05 -38.33 -0.44
N PHE A 738 1.16 -38.34 -1.01
CA PHE A 738 2.39 -38.57 -0.23
C PHE A 738 2.61 -37.47 0.82
N PRO A 739 3.29 -37.81 1.94
CA PRO A 739 3.83 -36.81 2.86
C PRO A 739 4.89 -35.95 2.16
N THR A 740 5.03 -34.70 2.61
CA THR A 740 6.06 -33.77 2.11
C THR A 740 7.30 -33.86 2.99
N VAL A 741 8.46 -34.06 2.38
CA VAL A 741 9.77 -34.14 3.04
C VAL A 741 10.76 -33.15 2.43
N TYR A 742 11.89 -32.93 3.09
CA TYR A 742 13.04 -32.23 2.52
C TYR A 742 13.98 -33.22 1.83
N HIS A 743 14.43 -32.91 0.62
CA HIS A 743 15.32 -33.81 -0.15
C HIS A 743 16.78 -33.73 0.28
N ASP A 744 17.22 -32.56 0.75
CA ASP A 744 18.61 -32.31 1.14
C ASP A 744 18.72 -32.23 2.68
N PRO A 745 19.39 -33.20 3.33
CA PRO A 745 19.56 -33.17 4.78
C PRO A 745 20.38 -31.98 5.26
N ASN A 746 21.19 -31.35 4.40
CA ASN A 746 21.98 -30.17 4.75
C ASN A 746 21.21 -28.85 4.57
N TRP A 747 19.98 -28.91 4.03
CA TRP A 747 19.19 -27.72 3.73
C TRP A 747 17.70 -27.90 4.01
N THR A 748 17.39 -28.26 5.26
CA THR A 748 16.02 -28.36 5.78
C THR A 748 15.50 -27.02 6.32
N LEU A 749 14.22 -26.95 6.70
CA LEU A 749 13.65 -25.81 7.43
C LEU A 749 14.50 -25.42 8.65
N TRP A 750 15.03 -26.40 9.38
CA TRP A 750 15.89 -26.18 10.54
C TRP A 750 17.13 -25.34 10.16
N HIS A 751 17.83 -25.73 9.09
CA HIS A 751 19.00 -25.02 8.58
C HIS A 751 18.65 -23.59 8.13
N GLN A 752 17.51 -23.42 7.48
CA GLN A 752 17.02 -22.12 7.03
C GLN A 752 16.74 -21.19 8.22
N LEU A 753 16.05 -21.67 9.26
CA LEU A 753 15.76 -20.91 10.49
C LEU A 753 17.04 -20.60 11.27
N LYS A 754 17.95 -21.57 11.41
CA LYS A 754 19.24 -21.39 12.08
C LYS A 754 20.07 -20.31 11.40
N ARG A 755 20.15 -20.33 10.07
CA ARG A 755 20.83 -19.28 9.29
C ARG A 755 20.14 -17.93 9.40
N PHE A 756 18.81 -17.90 9.31
CA PHE A 756 18.02 -16.69 9.48
C PHE A 756 18.31 -16.02 10.83
N PHE A 757 18.23 -16.76 11.93
CA PHE A 757 18.43 -16.23 13.27
C PHE A 757 19.89 -15.90 13.60
N ALA A 758 20.85 -16.57 12.95
CA ALA A 758 22.25 -16.20 13.03
C ALA A 758 22.54 -14.86 12.33
N HIS A 759 21.86 -14.58 11.22
CA HIS A 759 22.03 -13.33 10.49
C HIS A 759 21.23 -12.16 11.10
N TYR A 760 20.02 -12.43 11.59
CA TYR A 760 19.16 -11.45 12.27
C TYR A 760 19.16 -11.73 13.78
N PRO A 761 20.13 -11.19 14.55
CA PRO A 761 20.27 -11.46 15.98
C PRO A 761 19.16 -10.83 16.83
N ARG A 762 18.42 -9.86 16.28
CA ARG A 762 17.31 -9.17 16.94
C ARG A 762 16.00 -9.61 16.35
N ASP A 763 14.95 -9.59 17.17
CA ASP A 763 13.59 -9.92 16.73
C ASP A 763 12.88 -8.72 16.09
N VAL A 764 13.26 -7.52 16.52
CA VAL A 764 12.82 -6.26 15.92
C VAL A 764 13.43 -6.15 14.53
N ASP A 765 12.59 -5.85 13.53
CA ASP A 765 12.98 -5.69 12.12
C ASP A 765 13.49 -6.94 11.38
N ALA A 766 13.40 -8.12 12.00
CA ALA A 766 13.68 -9.37 11.30
C ALA A 766 12.60 -9.63 10.21
N PRO A 767 12.98 -9.91 8.95
CA PRO A 767 12.04 -10.10 7.86
C PRO A 767 11.39 -11.49 7.97
N MET A 768 10.42 -11.64 8.88
CA MET A 768 9.60 -12.83 9.07
C MET A 768 8.13 -12.41 9.22
N ARG A 769 7.23 -13.13 8.52
CA ARG A 769 5.79 -12.86 8.47
C ARG A 769 5.00 -14.14 8.62
N TRP A 770 3.89 -14.07 9.33
CA TRP A 770 2.87 -15.11 9.39
C TRP A 770 1.56 -14.51 8.88
N SER A 771 1.10 -14.95 7.72
CA SER A 771 -0.15 -14.49 7.09
C SER A 771 -0.76 -15.62 6.28
N ASP A 772 -2.09 -15.67 6.17
CA ASP A 772 -2.80 -16.67 5.35
C ASP A 772 -2.40 -18.13 5.62
N LYS A 773 -2.11 -18.46 6.89
CA LYS A 773 -1.61 -19.78 7.32
C LYS A 773 -0.24 -20.15 6.72
N ILE A 774 0.57 -19.17 6.35
CA ILE A 774 1.90 -19.35 5.76
C ILE A 774 2.92 -18.53 6.55
N LEU A 775 4.00 -19.20 6.95
CA LEU A 775 5.20 -18.58 7.51
C LEU A 775 6.14 -18.27 6.35
N GLN A 776 6.47 -16.99 6.19
CA GLN A 776 7.42 -16.50 5.20
C GLN A 776 8.57 -15.80 5.91
N PHE A 777 9.80 -16.13 5.53
CA PHE A 777 10.99 -15.44 6.03
C PHE A 777 12.09 -15.43 4.97
N TRP A 778 13.00 -14.46 5.05
CA TRP A 778 13.99 -14.22 4.02
C TRP A 778 15.39 -14.44 4.55
N VAL A 779 16.04 -15.47 4.02
CA VAL A 779 17.38 -15.90 4.43
C VAL A 779 18.42 -15.19 3.54
N PRO A 780 19.53 -14.67 4.10
CA PRO A 780 20.60 -14.11 3.28
C PRO A 780 21.17 -15.17 2.33
N PRO A 781 21.50 -14.81 1.07
CA PRO A 781 21.95 -15.76 0.06
C PRO A 781 23.23 -16.51 0.46
N ILE A 782 23.42 -17.71 -0.10
CA ILE A 782 24.67 -18.47 0.00
C ILE A 782 25.25 -18.66 -1.40
N LEU A 783 26.22 -17.84 -1.77
CA LEU A 783 26.85 -18.01 -3.08
C LEU A 783 27.58 -19.36 -3.14
N HIS A 784 27.12 -20.26 -4.00
CA HIS A 784 27.68 -21.60 -4.12
C HIS A 784 29.20 -21.55 -4.41
N PRO A 785 30.04 -22.41 -3.79
CA PRO A 785 31.50 -22.40 -4.00
C PRO A 785 31.95 -22.62 -5.45
N SER A 786 31.14 -23.33 -6.24
CA SER A 786 31.38 -23.55 -7.68
C SER A 786 31.12 -22.29 -8.53
N VAL A 787 30.41 -21.30 -8.00
CA VAL A 787 30.26 -20.00 -8.66
C VAL A 787 31.49 -19.16 -8.35
N LYS A 788 32.47 -19.21 -9.27
CA LYS A 788 33.71 -18.43 -9.20
C LYS A 788 33.50 -16.96 -9.57
N ARG A 789 32.54 -16.69 -10.45
CA ARG A 789 32.18 -15.33 -10.88
C ARG A 789 30.68 -15.16 -11.07
N LEU A 790 30.11 -14.17 -10.39
CA LEU A 790 28.72 -13.77 -10.48
C LEU A 790 28.62 -12.33 -11.00
N LEU A 791 27.89 -12.14 -12.10
CA LEU A 791 27.56 -10.84 -12.65
C LEU A 791 26.15 -10.43 -12.22
N LEU A 792 26.02 -9.31 -11.52
CA LEU A 792 24.74 -8.72 -11.10
C LEU A 792 24.49 -7.43 -11.90
N ARG A 793 23.28 -7.24 -12.40
CA ARG A 793 22.91 -6.07 -13.20
C ARG A 793 21.69 -5.37 -12.65
N ALA A 794 21.79 -4.09 -12.34
CA ALA A 794 20.62 -3.25 -12.06
C ALA A 794 20.88 -1.80 -12.49
N PRO A 795 19.83 -1.02 -12.81
CA PRO A 795 19.98 0.41 -13.13
C PRO A 795 20.51 1.22 -11.95
N THR A 796 20.28 0.73 -10.72
CA THR A 796 20.81 1.29 -9.48
C THR A 796 21.30 0.15 -8.61
N LEU A 797 22.60 -0.13 -8.64
CA LEU A 797 23.26 -1.00 -7.67
C LEU A 797 24.09 -0.16 -6.72
N SER A 798 23.74 -0.21 -5.44
CA SER A 798 24.61 0.32 -4.40
C SER A 798 25.60 -0.75 -3.97
N GLU A 799 26.89 -0.46 -4.11
CA GLU A 799 27.96 -1.30 -3.58
C GLU A 799 27.77 -1.60 -2.09
N ARG A 800 27.38 -0.58 -1.31
CA ARG A 800 27.04 -0.72 0.11
C ARG A 800 25.96 -1.77 0.36
N TYR A 801 24.96 -1.86 -0.51
CA TYR A 801 23.88 -2.82 -0.36
C TYR A 801 24.30 -4.22 -0.80
N LEU A 802 25.11 -4.34 -1.86
CA LEU A 802 25.67 -5.64 -2.25
C LEU A 802 26.54 -6.24 -1.15
N TYR A 803 27.37 -5.44 -0.46
CA TYR A 803 28.15 -5.91 0.70
C TYR A 803 27.27 -6.38 1.87
N ARG A 804 26.05 -5.84 2.01
CA ARG A 804 25.08 -6.31 3.00
C ARG A 804 24.42 -7.62 2.60
N VAL A 805 24.14 -7.79 1.31
CA VAL A 805 23.56 -9.03 0.77
C VAL A 805 24.57 -10.19 0.80
N PHE A 806 25.84 -9.91 0.43
CA PHE A 806 26.91 -10.90 0.32
C PHE A 806 28.08 -10.56 1.27
N PRO A 807 27.86 -10.69 2.59
CA PRO A 807 28.92 -10.40 3.55
C PRO A 807 30.11 -11.35 3.35
N GLY A 808 31.31 -10.79 3.23
CA GLY A 808 32.56 -11.55 3.08
C GLY A 808 32.91 -11.94 1.63
N GLU A 809 32.09 -11.58 0.64
CA GLU A 809 32.43 -11.79 -0.76
C GLU A 809 33.28 -10.63 -1.31
N ALA A 810 34.15 -10.91 -2.28
CA ALA A 810 34.85 -9.88 -3.03
C ALA A 810 33.89 -9.26 -4.07
N ILE A 811 33.44 -8.03 -3.81
CA ILE A 811 32.46 -7.33 -4.62
C ILE A 811 33.13 -6.14 -5.31
N GLU A 812 32.80 -5.93 -6.58
CA GLU A 812 33.17 -4.72 -7.29
C GLU A 812 31.97 -4.18 -8.07
N VAL A 813 31.63 -2.92 -7.85
CA VAL A 813 30.56 -2.26 -8.61
C VAL A 813 31.16 -1.39 -9.69
N VAL A 814 30.86 -1.73 -10.94
CA VAL A 814 31.30 -0.99 -12.11
C VAL A 814 30.12 -0.19 -12.68
N HIS A 815 30.34 1.12 -12.80
CA HIS A 815 29.42 2.01 -13.48
C HIS A 815 29.83 2.05 -14.96
N THR A 816 28.98 1.52 -15.83
CA THR A 816 29.22 1.63 -17.29
C THR A 816 29.05 3.08 -17.69
N GLN A 817 29.93 3.58 -18.56
CA GLN A 817 29.78 4.97 -19.00
C GLN A 817 28.49 5.12 -19.81
N PRO A 818 27.70 6.17 -19.56
CA PRO A 818 26.46 6.42 -20.26
C PRO A 818 26.66 6.58 -21.78
N THR A 819 25.70 6.11 -22.57
CA THR A 819 25.78 6.21 -24.04
C THR A 819 25.39 7.62 -24.48
N ALA A 820 26.06 8.18 -25.49
CA ALA A 820 25.64 9.45 -26.08
C ALA A 820 24.18 9.34 -26.59
N TRP A 821 23.38 10.40 -26.38
CA TRP A 821 22.06 10.47 -26.99
C TRP A 821 22.18 10.84 -28.47
N VAL A 822 21.19 10.40 -29.25
CA VAL A 822 21.12 10.78 -30.66
C VAL A 822 20.88 12.30 -30.73
N PRO A 823 21.59 13.02 -31.62
CA PRO A 823 21.37 14.46 -31.79
C PRO A 823 19.89 14.79 -32.01
N GLY A 824 19.41 15.88 -31.41
CA GLY A 824 18.01 16.30 -31.45
C GLY A 824 17.18 15.86 -30.23
N ASN A 825 17.61 14.84 -29.49
CA ASN A 825 16.92 14.41 -28.27
C ASN A 825 17.18 15.35 -27.10
N GLN A 826 16.14 15.63 -26.31
CA GLN A 826 16.21 16.54 -25.17
C GLN A 826 15.41 16.00 -23.98
N VAL A 827 15.91 16.28 -22.78
CA VAL A 827 15.16 16.08 -21.53
C VAL A 827 14.94 17.44 -20.88
N PHE A 828 13.70 17.75 -20.54
CA PHE A 828 13.34 18.92 -19.75
C PHE A 828 12.97 18.45 -18.36
N GLN A 829 13.72 18.89 -17.36
CA GLN A 829 13.48 18.50 -15.97
C GLN A 829 13.11 19.70 -15.10
N ILE A 830 12.02 19.58 -14.35
CA ILE A 830 11.57 20.67 -13.50
C ILE A 830 12.48 20.81 -12.27
N ARG A 831 12.88 22.04 -11.91
CA ARG A 831 13.85 22.28 -10.83
C ARG A 831 13.28 22.79 -9.50
N THR A 832 12.00 23.14 -9.45
CA THR A 832 11.39 23.89 -8.33
C THR A 832 10.78 23.06 -7.23
N ASP A 833 10.30 21.83 -7.50
CA ASP A 833 9.72 20.96 -6.46
C ASP A 833 9.63 19.49 -6.89
N ILE A 834 9.55 18.59 -5.91
CA ILE A 834 9.19 17.19 -6.11
C ILE A 834 7.65 17.20 -6.14
N TYR A 835 7.06 17.35 -7.33
CA TYR A 835 5.60 17.28 -7.50
C TYR A 835 5.10 15.88 -7.17
N SER A 836 4.96 15.58 -5.87
CA SER A 836 4.43 14.31 -5.39
C SER A 836 2.97 14.16 -5.80
N PHE A 837 2.44 12.95 -5.70
CA PHE A 837 1.01 12.76 -5.97
C PHE A 837 0.14 13.55 -4.98
N GLN A 838 0.62 13.81 -3.76
CA GLN A 838 -0.07 14.62 -2.75
C GLN A 838 -0.04 16.11 -3.10
N THR A 839 1.03 16.60 -3.72
CA THR A 839 1.10 17.99 -4.20
C THR A 839 0.20 18.19 -5.43
N LEU A 840 0.06 17.17 -6.27
CA LEU A 840 -0.73 17.23 -7.51
C LEU A 840 -2.24 17.01 -7.30
N LEU A 841 -2.64 16.31 -6.25
CA LEU A 841 -4.03 15.99 -5.94
C LEU A 841 -4.44 16.62 -4.61
N ASN A 842 -5.67 17.12 -4.49
CA ASN A 842 -6.16 17.69 -3.24
C ASN A 842 -6.58 16.58 -2.27
N TYR A 843 -5.62 16.13 -1.44
CA TYR A 843 -5.79 15.00 -0.53
C TYR A 843 -6.50 15.39 0.79
N ASP A 844 -6.56 16.69 1.11
CA ASP A 844 -6.97 17.19 2.44
C ASP A 844 -8.46 17.53 2.59
N THR A 845 -9.25 17.54 1.50
CA THR A 845 -10.62 18.14 1.56
C THR A 845 -11.80 17.19 1.49
N ASP A 846 -11.72 16.01 0.84
CA ASP A 846 -12.74 14.95 0.90
C ASP A 846 -12.28 13.76 0.03
N TRP A 847 -11.97 12.61 0.62
CA TRP A 847 -11.27 11.50 -0.05
C TRP A 847 -12.12 10.67 -1.03
N ASP A 848 -13.39 11.02 -1.26
CA ASP A 848 -14.27 10.29 -2.20
C ASP A 848 -14.08 10.75 -3.64
N VAL A 849 -13.49 11.93 -3.81
CA VAL A 849 -13.17 12.50 -5.11
C VAL A 849 -11.80 13.14 -5.01
N LEU A 850 -10.76 12.40 -5.43
CA LEU A 850 -9.40 12.92 -5.57
C LEU A 850 -9.35 13.98 -6.67
N SER A 851 -9.78 15.20 -6.35
CA SER A 851 -9.69 16.36 -7.22
C SER A 851 -8.23 16.77 -7.42
N LEU A 852 -7.96 17.47 -8.51
CA LEU A 852 -6.65 18.08 -8.75
C LEU A 852 -6.43 19.19 -7.72
N SER A 853 -5.20 19.32 -7.21
CA SER A 853 -4.83 20.53 -6.48
C SER A 853 -4.75 21.71 -7.46
N LYS A 854 -4.71 22.95 -6.98
CA LYS A 854 -4.47 24.12 -7.86
C LYS A 854 -3.19 23.99 -8.70
N ILE A 855 -2.17 23.32 -8.14
CA ILE A 855 -0.91 23.03 -8.84
C ILE A 855 -1.15 21.94 -9.90
N GLY A 856 -1.86 20.87 -9.55
CA GLY A 856 -2.25 19.81 -10.49
C GLY A 856 -3.11 20.33 -11.65
N GLU A 857 -4.11 21.17 -11.38
CA GLU A 857 -4.95 21.81 -12.40
C GLU A 857 -4.11 22.64 -13.37
N ARG A 858 -3.21 23.48 -12.84
CA ARG A 858 -2.30 24.31 -13.63
C ARG A 858 -1.40 23.46 -14.53
N LEU A 859 -0.79 22.42 -13.97
CA LEU A 859 0.10 21.51 -14.72
C LEU A 859 -0.66 20.75 -15.80
N PHE A 860 -1.78 20.10 -15.45
CA PHE A 860 -2.52 19.26 -16.39
C PHE A 860 -3.19 20.06 -17.48
N SER A 861 -3.65 21.28 -17.18
CA SER A 861 -4.16 22.19 -18.22
C SER A 861 -3.08 22.53 -19.25
N GLY A 862 -1.83 22.75 -18.81
CA GLY A 862 -0.71 23.00 -19.73
C GLY A 862 -0.33 21.78 -20.57
N ILE A 863 -0.34 20.58 -19.97
CA ILE A 863 -0.09 19.33 -20.71
C ILE A 863 -1.19 19.11 -21.76
N ARG A 864 -2.46 19.31 -21.39
CA ARG A 864 -3.60 19.21 -22.32
C ARG A 864 -3.48 20.20 -23.48
N ALA A 865 -3.16 21.46 -23.16
CA ALA A 865 -2.97 22.50 -24.15
C ALA A 865 -1.84 22.18 -25.15
N GLU A 866 -0.74 21.58 -24.68
CA GLU A 866 0.35 21.14 -25.56
C GLU A 866 -0.06 19.97 -26.46
N ILE A 867 -0.77 18.98 -25.92
CA ILE A 867 -1.31 17.86 -26.71
C ILE A 867 -2.28 18.36 -27.78
N ASP A 868 -3.11 19.35 -27.47
CA ASP A 868 -4.06 19.93 -28.42
C ASP A 868 -3.43 20.88 -29.43
N ARG A 869 -2.22 21.37 -29.16
CA ARG A 869 -1.55 22.37 -30.00
C ARG A 869 -1.15 21.80 -31.36
N ASP A 870 -0.66 20.57 -31.39
CA ASP A 870 -0.21 19.91 -32.62
C ASP A 870 -0.66 18.42 -32.68
N PRO A 871 -1.72 18.10 -33.43
CA PRO A 871 -2.19 16.73 -33.59
C PRO A 871 -1.19 15.79 -34.26
N SER A 872 -0.17 16.31 -34.95
CA SER A 872 0.85 15.49 -35.61
C SER A 872 1.89 14.95 -34.64
N VAL A 873 2.11 15.62 -33.50
CA VAL A 873 3.06 15.22 -32.46
C VAL A 873 2.43 14.13 -31.61
N LYS A 874 3.11 12.99 -31.51
CA LYS A 874 2.65 11.85 -30.71
C LYS A 874 3.13 11.96 -29.27
N HIS A 875 2.23 11.83 -28.31
CA HIS A 875 2.51 11.95 -26.88
C HIS A 875 2.36 10.63 -26.14
N ALA A 876 3.18 10.40 -25.11
CA ALA A 876 3.00 9.34 -24.13
C ALA A 876 3.00 9.94 -22.71
N ILE A 877 2.21 9.35 -21.80
CA ILE A 877 2.08 9.84 -20.43
C ILE A 877 2.35 8.71 -19.43
N ILE A 878 3.20 8.98 -18.45
CA ILE A 878 3.53 8.07 -17.34
C ILE A 878 3.31 8.81 -16.02
N ALA A 879 2.49 8.25 -15.15
CA ALA A 879 2.18 8.85 -13.85
C ALA A 879 1.82 7.80 -12.79
N ASN A 880 1.50 8.26 -11.58
CA ASN A 880 0.90 7.41 -10.54
C ASN A 880 -0.55 7.03 -10.88
N THR A 881 -1.05 5.91 -10.32
CA THR A 881 -2.41 5.38 -10.60
C THR A 881 -3.50 6.45 -10.52
N ALA A 882 -3.57 7.18 -9.41
CA ALA A 882 -4.61 8.20 -9.20
C ALA A 882 -4.55 9.32 -10.27
N ILE A 883 -3.34 9.69 -10.71
CA ILE A 883 -3.16 10.70 -11.76
C ILE A 883 -3.56 10.14 -13.13
N THR A 884 -3.19 8.89 -13.44
CA THR A 884 -3.59 8.26 -14.71
C THR A 884 -5.11 8.15 -14.86
N GLU A 885 -5.85 8.04 -13.75
CA GLU A 885 -7.31 8.03 -13.75
C GLU A 885 -7.93 9.42 -13.98
N GLN A 886 -7.20 10.49 -13.66
CA GLN A 886 -7.60 11.87 -13.96
C GLN A 886 -7.30 12.28 -15.41
N LEU A 887 -6.35 11.58 -16.06
CA LEU A 887 -5.95 11.81 -17.46
C LEU A 887 -6.50 10.72 -18.40
N ALA A 888 -7.50 9.97 -17.96
CA ALA A 888 -8.06 8.85 -18.73
C ALA A 888 -8.70 9.30 -20.04
N ASP A 889 -9.27 10.51 -20.07
CA ASP A 889 -9.86 11.14 -21.25
C ASP A 889 -8.82 11.37 -22.36
N LEU A 890 -7.57 11.66 -22.00
CA LEU A 890 -6.50 11.87 -22.98
C LEU A 890 -6.13 10.60 -23.74
N LYS A 891 -6.44 9.42 -23.19
CA LYS A 891 -6.20 8.16 -23.88
C LYS A 891 -7.02 8.03 -25.17
N GLU A 892 -8.17 8.71 -25.26
CA GLU A 892 -9.04 8.68 -26.43
C GLU A 892 -8.56 9.63 -27.55
N LYS A 893 -7.55 10.47 -27.32
CA LYS A 893 -6.99 11.35 -28.35
C LYS A 893 -6.06 10.60 -29.28
N GLU A 894 -6.24 10.76 -30.59
CA GLU A 894 -5.47 10.06 -31.63
C GLU A 894 -3.95 10.33 -31.57
N ASN A 895 -3.54 11.48 -31.02
CA ASN A 895 -2.14 11.85 -30.86
C ASN A 895 -1.55 11.43 -29.50
N VAL A 896 -2.29 10.71 -28.66
CA VAL A 896 -1.77 10.10 -27.43
C VAL A 896 -1.58 8.60 -27.63
N CYS A 897 -0.33 8.16 -27.64
CA CYS A 897 0.04 6.76 -27.84
C CYS A 897 -0.39 5.87 -26.67
N PHE A 898 -0.16 6.32 -25.43
CA PHE A 898 -0.58 5.60 -24.24
C PHE A 898 -0.55 6.48 -22.98
N VAL A 899 -1.33 6.05 -21.98
CA VAL A 899 -1.27 6.52 -20.60
C VAL A 899 -0.96 5.32 -19.71
N ALA A 900 0.19 5.33 -19.03
CA ALA A 900 0.68 4.19 -18.25
C ALA A 900 1.05 4.58 -16.82
N LYS A 901 1.04 3.57 -15.95
CA LYS A 901 1.52 3.68 -14.57
C LYS A 901 3.02 3.42 -14.52
N PHE A 902 3.75 4.06 -13.60
CA PHE A 902 5.20 3.86 -13.42
C PHE A 902 5.64 2.37 -13.41
N LYS A 903 4.95 1.50 -12.66
CA LYS A 903 5.26 0.05 -12.57
C LYS A 903 4.70 -0.80 -13.74
N ARG A 904 3.90 -0.24 -14.66
CA ARG A 904 3.30 -0.95 -15.82
C ARG A 904 3.84 -0.50 -17.18
N SER A 905 4.90 0.32 -17.24
CA SER A 905 5.52 0.77 -18.51
C SER A 905 6.25 -0.34 -19.29
N GLU A 906 6.21 -1.58 -18.81
CA GLU A 906 7.07 -2.68 -19.26
C GLU A 906 6.57 -3.43 -20.51
N ARG A 907 5.44 -3.00 -21.08
CA ARG A 907 4.85 -3.57 -22.31
C ARG A 907 4.51 -2.51 -23.38
N VAL A 908 5.10 -1.32 -23.28
CA VAL A 908 4.83 -0.18 -24.17
C VAL A 908 6.04 0.23 -25.02
N ASP A 909 7.01 -0.66 -25.26
CA ASP A 909 8.19 -0.38 -26.10
C ASP A 909 7.79 0.16 -27.49
N LEU A 910 6.74 -0.41 -28.11
CA LEU A 910 6.17 0.09 -29.36
C LEU A 910 5.52 1.48 -29.21
N GLY A 911 4.92 1.74 -28.05
CA GLY A 911 4.36 3.05 -27.73
C GLY A 911 5.44 4.12 -27.56
N PHE A 912 6.56 3.79 -26.92
CA PHE A 912 7.70 4.71 -26.81
C PHE A 912 8.35 5.00 -28.16
N GLN A 913 8.45 3.97 -29.02
CA GLN A 913 8.94 4.16 -30.38
C GLN A 913 8.07 5.17 -31.15
N ALA A 914 6.74 5.07 -31.00
CA ALA A 914 5.78 5.93 -31.68
C ALA A 914 5.67 7.35 -31.09
N ALA A 915 5.95 7.56 -29.80
CA ALA A 915 5.76 8.83 -29.12
C ALA A 915 6.94 9.79 -29.31
N ASP A 916 6.71 10.99 -29.81
CA ASP A 916 7.70 12.07 -29.96
C ASP A 916 7.98 12.78 -28.63
N VAL A 917 6.94 12.93 -27.80
CA VAL A 917 7.02 13.57 -26.48
C VAL A 917 6.56 12.60 -25.39
N VAL A 918 7.38 12.42 -24.36
CA VAL A 918 7.04 11.57 -23.21
C VAL A 918 6.94 12.41 -21.93
N TRP A 919 5.76 12.42 -21.33
CA TRP A 919 5.48 13.08 -20.05
C TRP A 919 5.66 12.10 -18.89
N ILE A 920 6.58 12.39 -17.98
CA ILE A 920 6.77 11.68 -16.73
C ILE A 920 6.32 12.60 -15.60
N ILE A 921 5.11 12.34 -15.08
CA ILE A 921 4.40 13.25 -14.19
C ILE A 921 4.56 12.83 -12.74
N GLY A 922 5.26 13.67 -11.98
CA GLY A 922 5.48 13.54 -10.55
C GLY A 922 6.51 12.47 -10.15
N ALA A 923 6.77 12.35 -8.86
CA ALA A 923 7.64 11.30 -8.33
C ALA A 923 6.90 9.94 -8.24
N PRO A 924 7.54 8.82 -8.59
CA PRO A 924 6.98 7.49 -8.38
C PRO A 924 6.71 7.24 -6.88
N ARG A 925 5.50 6.78 -6.54
CA ARG A 925 5.19 6.35 -5.17
C ARG A 925 5.69 4.93 -4.93
N TRP A 926 6.48 4.74 -3.87
CA TRP A 926 6.81 3.42 -3.37
C TRP A 926 5.83 3.02 -2.27
N ALA A 927 5.38 1.76 -2.27
CA ALA A 927 4.52 1.28 -1.20
C ALA A 927 5.35 1.18 0.09
N GLU A 928 4.85 1.74 1.19
CA GLU A 928 5.55 1.73 2.49
C GLU A 928 5.86 0.30 2.93
N SER A 929 4.92 -0.62 2.75
CA SER A 929 5.09 -2.04 3.08
C SER A 929 6.20 -2.72 2.29
N GLU A 930 6.43 -2.34 1.03
CA GLU A 930 7.53 -2.85 0.19
C GLU A 930 8.87 -2.23 0.63
N LEU A 931 8.89 -0.92 0.88
CA LEU A 931 10.08 -0.18 1.30
C LEU A 931 10.60 -0.69 2.65
N TRP A 932 9.70 -0.83 3.63
CA TRP A 932 10.06 -1.28 4.96
C TRP A 932 10.53 -2.72 4.95
N PHE A 933 9.89 -3.55 4.13
CA PHE A 933 10.30 -4.92 3.97
C PHE A 933 11.71 -5.05 3.36
N GLN A 934 12.02 -4.26 2.34
CA GLN A 934 13.37 -4.16 1.80
C GLN A 934 14.38 -3.65 2.84
N ALA A 935 13.99 -2.66 3.64
CA ALA A 935 14.83 -2.16 4.73
C ALA A 935 15.10 -3.23 5.79
N GLN A 936 14.10 -4.04 6.17
CA GLN A 936 14.25 -5.17 7.10
C GLN A 936 15.25 -6.22 6.58
N MET A 937 15.18 -6.57 5.29
CA MET A 937 16.14 -7.51 4.70
C MET A 937 17.58 -6.99 4.74
N LEU A 938 17.79 -5.70 4.43
CA LEU A 938 19.12 -5.08 4.33
C LEU A 938 19.74 -4.65 5.66
N PHE A 939 18.90 -4.20 6.60
CA PHE A 939 19.32 -3.49 7.81
C PHE A 939 18.77 -4.12 9.09
N GLY A 940 17.95 -5.18 9.02
CA GLY A 940 17.42 -5.86 10.21
C GLY A 940 18.52 -6.42 11.11
N ASN A 941 19.70 -6.71 10.55
CA ASN A 941 20.88 -7.17 11.27
C ASN A 941 21.75 -6.06 11.88
N ASP A 942 21.41 -4.78 11.69
CA ASP A 942 22.14 -3.67 12.30
C ASP A 942 22.03 -3.68 13.83
N THR A 943 22.90 -2.96 14.53
CA THR A 943 22.81 -2.78 15.98
C THR A 943 21.64 -1.88 16.39
N GLU A 944 21.33 -0.87 15.58
CA GLU A 944 20.24 0.09 15.81
C GLU A 944 18.97 -0.28 15.03
N PRO A 945 17.78 -0.22 15.65
CA PRO A 945 16.51 -0.59 15.02
C PRO A 945 16.13 0.42 13.92
N LEU A 946 15.27 0.02 13.00
CA LEU A 946 14.77 0.90 11.94
C LEU A 946 13.70 1.87 12.46
N HIS A 947 13.76 3.11 11.99
CA HIS A 947 12.80 4.15 12.34
C HIS A 947 11.92 4.54 11.15
N TYR A 948 10.76 3.89 11.01
CA TYR A 948 9.80 4.06 9.91
C TYR A 948 9.01 5.39 9.91
N VAL A 949 9.47 6.41 10.63
CA VAL A 949 8.73 7.67 10.81
C VAL A 949 8.98 8.57 9.59
N GLY A 950 7.95 8.72 8.76
CA GLY A 950 7.90 9.75 7.72
C GLY A 950 7.52 11.11 8.29
N GLU A 951 7.96 12.17 7.62
CA GLU A 951 7.40 13.51 7.78
C GLU A 951 6.09 13.61 6.99
N PRO A 952 4.99 14.13 7.59
CA PRO A 952 3.66 14.10 6.96
C PRO A 952 3.59 14.86 5.64
N ASP A 953 4.41 15.91 5.51
CA ASP A 953 4.27 16.91 4.43
C ASP A 953 5.38 16.81 3.37
N SER A 954 6.47 16.05 3.61
CA SER A 954 7.68 16.08 2.76
C SER A 954 8.01 14.75 2.06
N GLU A 955 7.22 13.68 2.31
CA GLU A 955 7.51 12.31 1.84
C GLU A 955 8.95 11.84 2.19
N THR A 956 9.57 12.44 3.21
CA THR A 956 10.91 12.07 3.70
C THR A 956 10.84 11.22 4.96
N TYR A 957 11.76 10.29 5.11
CA TYR A 957 11.93 9.48 6.32
C TYR A 957 13.06 10.04 7.20
N LYS A 958 12.84 10.01 8.52
CA LYS A 958 13.86 10.41 9.50
C LYS A 958 15.04 9.44 9.56
N ASP A 959 14.79 8.16 9.27
CA ASP A 959 15.86 7.17 9.17
C ASP A 959 16.54 7.28 7.80
N GLU A 960 17.80 7.71 7.80
CA GLU A 960 18.59 7.87 6.59
C GLU A 960 18.69 6.57 5.79
N ARG A 961 18.67 5.39 6.42
CA ARG A 961 18.74 4.11 5.70
C ARG A 961 17.51 3.90 4.84
N ILE A 962 16.33 4.19 5.39
CA ILE A 962 15.04 4.10 4.69
C ILE A 962 14.93 5.18 3.62
N GLN A 963 15.33 6.41 3.95
CA GLN A 963 15.31 7.53 2.99
C GLN A 963 16.21 7.27 1.77
N ASN A 964 17.43 6.79 2.01
CA ASN A 964 18.36 6.44 0.93
C ASN A 964 17.82 5.30 0.06
N LEU A 965 17.18 4.30 0.66
CA LEU A 965 16.56 3.19 -0.06
C LEU A 965 15.38 3.68 -0.94
N LEU A 966 14.53 4.56 -0.41
CA LEU A 966 13.45 5.19 -1.17
C LEU A 966 13.99 5.97 -2.37
N GLN A 967 15.00 6.82 -2.15
CA GLN A 967 15.63 7.61 -3.21
C GLN A 967 16.24 6.72 -4.29
N GLN A 968 16.97 5.67 -3.90
CA GLN A 968 17.54 4.72 -4.87
C GLN A 968 16.47 4.00 -5.69
N ASN A 969 15.36 3.58 -5.06
CA ASN A 969 14.26 2.94 -5.77
C ASN A 969 13.58 3.88 -6.77
N ILE A 970 13.38 5.15 -6.39
CA ILE A 970 12.84 6.19 -7.28
C ILE A 970 13.79 6.46 -8.45
N ILE A 971 15.07 6.70 -8.17
CA ILE A 971 16.10 6.96 -9.18
C ILE A 971 16.22 5.77 -10.14
N GLY A 972 16.23 4.54 -9.62
CA GLY A 972 16.32 3.33 -10.42
C GLY A 972 15.14 3.16 -11.36
N LEU A 973 13.93 3.49 -10.89
CA LEU A 973 12.71 3.43 -11.70
C LEU A 973 12.69 4.52 -12.79
N LEU A 974 13.08 5.76 -12.47
CA LEU A 974 13.16 6.85 -13.44
C LEU A 974 14.23 6.60 -14.50
N THR A 975 15.44 6.20 -14.08
CA THR A 975 16.55 5.82 -14.97
C THR A 975 16.11 4.72 -15.93
N ARG A 976 15.39 3.72 -15.42
CA ARG A 976 14.84 2.64 -16.22
C ARG A 976 13.84 3.13 -17.27
N ILE A 977 12.87 3.96 -16.88
CA ILE A 977 11.86 4.49 -17.80
C ILE A 977 12.55 5.30 -18.91
N ILE A 978 13.48 6.18 -18.55
CA ILE A 978 14.20 7.00 -19.52
C ILE A 978 15.07 6.15 -20.45
N GLY A 979 15.69 5.09 -19.93
CA GLY A 979 16.40 4.10 -20.73
C GLY A 979 15.48 3.33 -21.70
N GLN A 980 14.20 3.13 -21.38
CA GLN A 980 13.21 2.51 -22.27
C GLN A 980 12.72 3.44 -23.38
N ILE A 981 12.71 4.76 -23.15
CA ILE A 981 12.36 5.77 -24.16
C ILE A 981 13.36 5.75 -25.33
N GLY A 982 14.57 5.22 -25.15
CA GLY A 982 15.48 4.97 -26.27
C GLY A 982 16.12 6.23 -26.86
N LEU A 983 16.45 7.22 -26.02
CA LEU A 983 17.13 8.46 -26.43
C LEU A 983 18.52 8.25 -27.08
N ASN A 984 19.07 7.04 -27.01
CA ASN A 984 20.29 6.63 -27.70
C ASN A 984 20.03 5.87 -29.01
N ARG A 985 18.76 5.72 -29.42
CA ARG A 985 18.33 4.90 -30.57
C ARG A 985 17.45 5.66 -31.55
N TRP A 986 16.51 6.45 -31.04
CA TRP A 986 15.54 7.18 -31.84
C TRP A 986 15.88 8.67 -31.83
N THR A 987 15.55 9.38 -32.92
CA THR A 987 15.82 10.81 -33.07
C THR A 987 14.65 11.65 -32.58
N ASP A 988 14.92 12.94 -32.31
CA ASP A 988 13.93 14.00 -32.08
C ASP A 988 12.91 13.74 -30.96
N LYS A 989 13.27 12.91 -29.98
CA LYS A 989 12.47 12.62 -28.79
C LYS A 989 12.66 13.69 -27.72
N LYS A 990 11.54 14.16 -27.15
CA LYS A 990 11.52 15.06 -26.01
C LYS A 990 10.94 14.37 -24.78
N VAL A 991 11.61 14.46 -23.64
CA VAL A 991 11.11 13.91 -22.37
C VAL A 991 10.86 15.04 -21.37
N MET A 992 9.66 15.09 -20.83
CA MET A 992 9.26 16.03 -19.80
C MET A 992 9.26 15.32 -18.45
N LEU A 993 10.24 15.62 -17.58
CA LEU A 993 10.39 15.04 -16.25
C LEU A 993 9.89 16.05 -15.19
N LEU A 994 8.65 15.87 -14.74
CA LEU A 994 8.00 16.74 -13.75
C LEU A 994 8.29 16.29 -12.31
N THR A 995 9.57 16.12 -11.99
CA THR A 995 10.08 15.91 -10.63
C THR A 995 11.48 16.51 -10.49
N SER A 996 11.75 17.20 -9.39
CA SER A 996 13.08 17.74 -9.06
C SER A 996 14.04 16.69 -8.49
N CYS A 997 13.71 15.39 -8.56
CA CYS A 997 14.60 14.31 -8.14
C CYS A 997 15.85 14.26 -9.04
N ALA A 998 17.04 14.44 -8.46
CA ALA A 998 18.30 14.31 -9.19
C ALA A 998 18.48 12.87 -9.68
N VAL A 999 18.51 12.67 -11.00
CA VAL A 999 18.71 11.37 -11.64
C VAL A 999 20.13 11.35 -12.22
N PRO A 1000 21.08 10.64 -11.60
CA PRO A 1000 22.46 10.59 -12.09
C PRO A 1000 22.54 10.16 -13.55
N ASP A 1001 23.47 10.76 -14.29
CA ASP A 1001 23.70 10.53 -15.73
C ASP A 1001 22.52 10.92 -16.65
N ILE A 1002 21.43 11.47 -16.10
CA ILE A 1002 20.33 12.09 -16.86
C ILE A 1002 20.28 13.57 -16.55
N THR A 1003 20.15 13.96 -15.28
CA THR A 1003 20.09 15.37 -14.85
C THR A 1003 21.38 16.12 -15.19
N ASP A 1004 22.53 15.45 -15.10
CA ASP A 1004 23.86 16.06 -15.31
C ASP A 1004 24.23 16.21 -16.80
N ARG A 1005 23.40 15.72 -17.73
CA ARG A 1005 23.70 15.76 -19.17
C ARG A 1005 23.55 17.18 -19.73
N PRO A 1006 24.38 17.57 -20.71
CA PRO A 1006 24.23 18.86 -21.39
C PRO A 1006 22.94 18.94 -22.21
N GLU A 1007 22.41 17.80 -22.67
CA GLU A 1007 21.12 17.73 -23.38
C GLU A 1007 19.91 17.84 -22.44
N THR A 1008 20.14 17.86 -21.12
CA THR A 1008 19.08 18.04 -20.11
C THR A 1008 18.99 19.50 -19.72
N LEU A 1009 17.81 20.10 -19.94
CA LEU A 1009 17.52 21.49 -19.65
C LEU A 1009 16.66 21.58 -18.38
N LEU A 1010 17.15 22.31 -17.38
CA LEU A 1010 16.41 22.55 -16.14
C LEU A 1010 15.45 23.73 -16.32
N PHE A 1011 14.18 23.54 -15.97
CA PHE A 1011 13.15 24.56 -16.17
C PHE A 1011 12.25 24.74 -14.95
N ASP A 1012 11.65 25.92 -14.85
CA ASP A 1012 10.52 26.17 -13.94
C ASP A 1012 9.22 26.05 -14.75
N TRP A 1013 8.10 25.69 -14.12
CA TRP A 1013 6.83 25.63 -14.86
C TRP A 1013 6.46 26.97 -15.52
N GLU A 1014 6.87 28.08 -14.90
CA GLU A 1014 6.74 29.42 -15.47
C GLU A 1014 7.48 29.56 -16.82
N ASP A 1015 8.60 28.86 -17.06
CA ASP A 1015 9.31 28.88 -18.34
C ASP A 1015 8.48 28.23 -19.44
N PHE A 1016 7.77 27.14 -19.12
CA PHE A 1016 6.84 26.50 -20.05
C PHE A 1016 5.66 27.42 -20.39
N GLU A 1017 5.11 28.11 -19.38
CA GLU A 1017 4.07 29.10 -19.60
C GLU A 1017 4.57 30.30 -20.39
N ILE A 1018 5.80 30.77 -20.21
CA ILE A 1018 6.38 31.83 -21.05
C ILE A 1018 6.58 31.31 -22.49
N ALA A 1019 7.10 30.10 -22.67
CA ALA A 1019 7.34 29.54 -24.00
C ALA A 1019 6.04 29.38 -24.83
N GLY A 1020 4.94 29.02 -24.16
CA GLY A 1020 3.67 28.72 -24.84
C GLY A 1020 3.66 27.37 -25.57
N GLY A 1021 4.71 26.57 -25.40
CA GLY A 1021 4.80 25.15 -25.75
C GLY A 1021 6.24 24.67 -25.90
N LEU A 1022 6.41 23.39 -26.28
CA LEU A 1022 7.70 22.70 -26.21
C LEU A 1022 8.71 23.07 -27.29
N ASP A 1023 8.28 23.76 -28.35
CA ASP A 1023 9.14 24.23 -29.43
C ASP A 1023 10.05 25.39 -28.98
N LYS A 1024 9.51 26.32 -28.17
CA LYS A 1024 10.22 27.52 -27.70
C LYS A 1024 10.82 27.41 -26.31
N LEU A 1025 10.53 26.31 -25.60
CA LEU A 1025 11.00 26.10 -24.23
C LEU A 1025 12.54 26.22 -24.09
N PRO A 1026 13.37 25.62 -24.97
CA PRO A 1026 14.82 25.78 -24.89
C PRO A 1026 15.30 27.24 -24.93
N GLU A 1027 14.70 28.06 -25.80
CA GLU A 1027 15.07 29.47 -25.96
C GLU A 1027 14.73 30.28 -24.71
N VAL A 1028 13.57 30.01 -24.11
CA VAL A 1028 13.13 30.67 -22.87
C VAL A 1028 14.03 30.29 -21.69
N ILE A 1029 14.40 29.00 -21.57
CA ILE A 1029 15.33 28.53 -20.55
C ILE A 1029 16.69 29.23 -20.71
N ALA A 1030 17.26 29.24 -21.92
CA ALA A 1030 18.53 29.90 -22.19
C ALA A 1030 18.49 31.40 -21.87
N THR A 1031 17.37 32.06 -22.19
CA THR A 1031 17.16 33.48 -21.84
C THR A 1031 17.13 33.68 -20.33
N ARG A 1032 16.37 32.85 -19.59
CA ARG A 1032 16.33 32.89 -18.11
C ARG A 1032 17.73 32.70 -17.52
N GLU A 1033 18.48 31.69 -17.97
CA GLU A 1033 19.83 31.39 -17.47
C GLU A 1033 20.81 32.52 -17.74
N GLY A 1034 20.70 33.19 -18.90
CA GLY A 1034 21.44 34.41 -19.19
C GLY A 1034 21.18 35.50 -18.16
N PHE A 1035 19.92 35.76 -17.82
CA PHE A 1035 19.55 36.71 -16.78
C PHE A 1035 19.99 36.28 -15.37
N GLU A 1036 19.98 34.99 -15.04
CA GLU A 1036 20.53 34.47 -13.77
C GLU A 1036 22.04 34.69 -13.67
N ALA A 1037 22.77 34.45 -14.76
CA ALA A 1037 24.21 34.71 -14.84
C ALA A 1037 24.54 36.21 -14.75
N GLU A 1038 23.72 37.08 -15.34
CA GLU A 1038 23.83 38.54 -15.17
C GLU A 1038 23.50 38.97 -13.74
N SER A 1039 22.46 38.39 -13.13
CA SER A 1039 22.06 38.66 -11.76
C SER A 1039 23.16 38.30 -10.76
N ALA A 1040 23.84 37.17 -10.96
CA ALA A 1040 24.97 36.76 -10.12
C ALA A 1040 26.17 37.72 -10.19
N LYS A 1041 26.25 38.58 -11.22
CA LYS A 1041 27.30 39.60 -11.39
C LYS A 1041 26.92 40.97 -10.83
N LEU A 1042 25.69 41.14 -10.35
CA LEU A 1042 25.25 42.40 -9.75
C LEU A 1042 26.04 42.71 -8.47
N THR A 1043 26.53 43.93 -8.36
CA THR A 1043 27.29 44.41 -7.20
C THR A 1043 26.61 45.61 -6.56
N ALA A 1044 27.18 46.09 -5.46
CA ALA A 1044 26.77 47.33 -4.80
C ALA A 1044 26.82 48.56 -5.72
N GLU A 1045 27.64 48.51 -6.76
CA GLU A 1045 27.93 49.58 -7.72
C GLU A 1045 27.03 49.53 -8.95
N SER A 1046 26.28 48.44 -9.16
CA SER A 1046 25.35 48.32 -10.28
C SER A 1046 24.33 49.46 -10.30
N SER A 1047 23.95 49.91 -11.50
CA SER A 1047 22.96 50.97 -11.65
C SER A 1047 21.56 50.47 -11.30
N ARG A 1048 20.66 51.39 -10.92
CA ARG A 1048 19.26 51.05 -10.64
C ARG A 1048 18.59 50.49 -11.90
N GLU A 1049 18.83 51.12 -13.04
CA GLU A 1049 18.27 50.75 -14.34
C GLU A 1049 18.70 49.34 -14.75
N GLU A 1050 19.95 48.96 -14.46
CA GLU A 1050 20.48 47.62 -14.70
C GLU A 1050 19.81 46.57 -13.80
N VAL A 1051 19.58 46.87 -12.51
CA VAL A 1051 18.84 45.99 -11.59
C VAL A 1051 17.37 45.88 -11.98
N GLU A 1052 16.72 46.98 -12.40
CA GLU A 1052 15.35 46.99 -12.91
C GLU A 1052 15.22 46.09 -14.15
N ARG A 1053 16.16 46.19 -15.09
CA ARG A 1053 16.22 45.35 -16.30
C ARG A 1053 16.42 43.88 -15.96
N ILE A 1054 17.45 43.55 -15.17
CA ILE A 1054 17.83 42.15 -14.90
C ILE A 1054 16.75 41.42 -14.10
N TRP A 1055 16.19 42.06 -13.07
CA TRP A 1055 15.19 41.43 -12.20
C TRP A 1055 13.75 41.66 -12.66
N GLY A 1056 13.52 42.46 -13.71
CA GLY A 1056 12.18 42.81 -14.17
C GLY A 1056 11.32 43.41 -13.05
N CYS A 1057 11.92 44.27 -12.23
CA CYS A 1057 11.30 44.74 -10.99
C CYS A 1057 11.08 46.26 -10.99
N SER A 1058 10.19 46.74 -10.12
CA SER A 1058 9.93 48.18 -9.99
C SER A 1058 11.15 48.93 -9.43
N SER A 1059 11.26 50.23 -9.69
CA SER A 1059 12.34 51.07 -9.15
C SER A 1059 12.51 51.00 -7.64
N ARG A 1060 11.40 50.85 -6.91
CA ARG A 1060 11.41 50.67 -5.46
C ARG A 1060 12.02 49.33 -5.04
N GLN A 1061 11.79 48.26 -5.82
CA GLN A 1061 12.39 46.94 -5.57
C GLN A 1061 13.86 46.91 -5.96
N ALA A 1062 14.24 47.51 -7.09
CA ALA A 1062 15.63 47.64 -7.52
C ALA A 1062 16.47 48.40 -6.49
N ASN A 1063 15.96 49.52 -5.97
CA ASN A 1063 16.63 50.26 -4.89
C ASN A 1063 16.77 49.44 -3.60
N ARG A 1064 15.81 48.56 -3.27
CA ARG A 1064 15.92 47.65 -2.12
C ARG A 1064 16.98 46.58 -2.33
N LEU A 1065 17.09 46.03 -3.54
CA LEU A 1065 18.12 45.06 -3.89
C LEU A 1065 19.51 45.70 -3.87
N LEU A 1066 19.68 46.87 -4.47
CA LEU A 1066 20.91 47.65 -4.40
C LEU A 1066 21.30 48.01 -2.97
N TYR A 1067 20.32 48.40 -2.15
CA TYR A 1067 20.56 48.69 -0.73
C TYR A 1067 21.07 47.45 0.02
N LYS A 1068 20.52 46.25 -0.25
CA LYS A 1068 21.04 44.99 0.30
C LYS A 1068 22.45 44.67 -0.21
N LEU A 1069 22.72 44.85 -1.50
CA LEU A 1069 24.04 44.63 -2.11
C LEU A 1069 25.10 45.56 -1.54
N ARG A 1070 24.72 46.78 -1.12
CA ARG A 1070 25.57 47.77 -0.44
C ARG A 1070 25.83 47.45 1.04
N GLY A 1071 25.50 46.24 1.51
CA GLY A 1071 25.68 45.85 2.91
C GLY A 1071 24.67 46.50 3.86
N GLY A 1072 23.58 47.08 3.35
CA GLY A 1072 22.50 47.67 4.13
C GLY A 1072 21.65 46.62 4.85
N ASN A 1073 22.23 45.98 5.87
CA ASN A 1073 21.47 45.24 6.87
C ASN A 1073 21.15 46.19 8.02
N ILE A 1074 19.96 46.80 8.00
CA ILE A 1074 19.39 47.33 9.23
C ILE A 1074 18.41 46.24 9.71
N PRO A 1075 18.65 45.55 10.85
CA PRO A 1075 17.58 44.83 11.50
C PRO A 1075 16.46 45.84 11.74
N ARG A 1076 15.30 45.64 11.10
CA ARG A 1076 14.13 46.48 11.39
C ARG A 1076 13.86 46.33 12.87
N VAL A 1077 14.18 47.35 13.66
CA VAL A 1077 13.65 47.53 15.01
C VAL A 1077 12.15 47.34 14.88
N SER A 1078 11.59 46.36 15.57
CA SER A 1078 10.19 45.97 15.38
C SER A 1078 9.27 47.16 15.65
N PHE A 1079 8.07 47.21 15.05
CA PHE A 1079 7.12 48.27 15.38
C PHE A 1079 6.82 48.29 16.88
N GLN A 1080 6.85 47.12 17.53
CA GLN A 1080 6.81 46.97 18.98
C GLN A 1080 7.91 47.76 19.67
N GLU A 1081 9.19 47.50 19.37
CA GLU A 1081 10.32 48.22 19.98
C GLU A 1081 10.28 49.73 19.69
N GLN A 1082 9.91 50.13 18.47
CA GLN A 1082 9.78 51.56 18.12
C GLN A 1082 8.67 52.24 18.92
N ILE A 1083 7.50 51.61 19.05
CA ILE A 1083 6.37 52.13 19.83
C ILE A 1083 6.71 52.18 21.32
N LEU A 1084 7.31 51.13 21.87
CA LEU A 1084 7.70 51.07 23.29
C LEU A 1084 8.77 52.13 23.62
N THR A 1085 9.73 52.34 22.72
CA THR A 1085 10.75 53.39 22.88
C THR A 1085 10.12 54.79 22.86
N LEU A 1086 9.19 55.05 21.93
CA LEU A 1086 8.51 56.35 21.84
C LEU A 1086 7.57 56.64 23.03
N LEU A 1087 7.04 55.58 23.66
CA LEU A 1087 6.21 55.66 24.86
C LEU A 1087 7.03 55.68 26.17
N ALA A 1088 8.34 55.45 26.11
CA ALA A 1088 9.25 55.58 27.25
C ALA A 1088 9.29 57.02 27.77
N ASP A 1089 9.14 58.00 26.87
CA ASP A 1089 9.14 59.43 27.17
C ASP A 1089 7.75 59.96 27.60
N GLY A 1090 6.78 59.06 27.85
CA GLY A 1090 5.44 59.39 28.33
C GLY A 1090 4.33 59.11 27.33
N GLU A 1091 3.15 59.71 27.57
CA GLU A 1091 1.96 59.46 26.77
C GLU A 1091 2.10 60.05 25.36
N LYS A 1092 1.74 59.28 24.33
CA LYS A 1092 1.78 59.73 22.93
C LYS A 1092 0.45 59.50 22.22
N LYS A 1093 0.11 60.39 21.30
CA LYS A 1093 -1.03 60.20 20.39
C LYS A 1093 -0.68 59.20 19.30
N ALA A 1094 -1.69 58.48 18.81
CA ALA A 1094 -1.55 57.60 17.64
C ALA A 1094 -1.00 58.36 16.42
N SER A 1095 -1.41 59.61 16.23
CA SER A 1095 -0.89 60.46 15.15
C SER A 1095 0.59 60.77 15.32
N GLU A 1096 1.06 61.04 16.54
CA GLU A 1096 2.47 61.31 16.86
C GLU A 1096 3.33 60.05 16.65
N LEU A 1097 2.80 58.88 17.03
CA LEU A 1097 3.47 57.60 16.77
C LEU A 1097 3.53 57.28 15.27
N VAL A 1098 2.47 57.55 14.52
CA VAL A 1098 2.43 57.38 13.06
C VAL A 1098 3.43 58.30 12.36
N GLU A 1099 3.51 59.55 12.79
CA GLU A 1099 4.42 60.56 12.26
C GLU A 1099 5.88 60.23 12.58
N ALA A 1100 6.18 59.85 13.84
CA ALA A 1100 7.54 59.51 14.28
C ALA A 1100 8.07 58.20 13.65
N ILE A 1101 7.18 57.23 13.40
CA ILE A 1101 7.54 55.93 12.79
C ILE A 1101 7.59 56.02 11.26
N GLY A 1102 6.92 57.02 10.66
CA GLY A 1102 6.87 57.20 9.20
C GLY A 1102 6.17 56.04 8.45
N SER A 1103 5.19 55.39 9.09
CA SER A 1103 4.46 54.24 8.55
C SER A 1103 2.98 54.56 8.33
N SER A 1104 2.23 53.65 7.71
CA SER A 1104 0.79 53.86 7.49
C SER A 1104 0.02 53.86 8.82
N SER A 1105 -0.98 54.72 8.93
CA SER A 1105 -1.84 54.81 10.12
C SER A 1105 -2.50 53.47 10.49
N GLN A 1106 -2.80 52.65 9.49
CA GLN A 1106 -3.38 51.32 9.68
C GLN A 1106 -2.38 50.32 10.28
N SER A 1107 -1.12 50.32 9.83
CA SER A 1107 -0.09 49.42 10.36
C SER A 1107 0.26 49.73 11.82
N VAL A 1108 0.45 51.02 12.15
CA VAL A 1108 0.72 51.45 13.53
C VAL A 1108 -0.52 51.23 14.40
N GLY A 1109 -1.73 51.48 13.88
CA GLY A 1109 -2.98 51.24 14.59
C GLY A 1109 -3.22 49.77 14.92
N ASN A 1110 -2.92 48.85 14.01
CA ASN A 1110 -3.01 47.40 14.25
C ASN A 1110 -2.02 46.94 15.32
N GLU A 1111 -0.81 47.47 15.30
CA GLU A 1111 0.22 47.12 16.28
C GLU A 1111 -0.10 47.70 17.66
N LEU A 1112 -0.58 48.94 17.76
CA LEU A 1112 -1.06 49.54 19.00
C LEU A 1112 -2.20 48.73 19.62
N LYS A 1113 -3.12 48.22 18.79
CA LYS A 1113 -4.18 47.33 19.26
C LYS A 1113 -3.60 46.02 19.81
N ARG A 1114 -2.66 45.39 19.10
CA ARG A 1114 -1.96 44.18 19.54
C ARG A 1114 -1.25 44.38 20.88
N LEU A 1115 -0.52 45.48 21.05
CA LEU A 1115 0.23 45.77 22.29
C LEU A 1115 -0.69 46.09 23.48
N VAL A 1116 -1.86 46.71 23.23
CA VAL A 1116 -2.91 46.86 24.26
C VAL A 1116 -3.52 45.51 24.63
N ASP A 1117 -3.82 44.66 23.65
CA ASP A 1117 -4.41 43.32 23.87
C ASP A 1117 -3.43 42.39 24.61
N LEU A 1118 -2.12 42.54 24.38
CA LEU A 1118 -1.05 41.84 25.11
C LEU A 1118 -0.76 42.46 26.50
N GLY A 1119 -1.32 43.64 26.79
CA GLY A 1119 -1.14 44.33 28.07
C GLY A 1119 0.24 44.96 28.27
N GLU A 1120 1.01 45.19 27.20
CA GLU A 1120 2.34 45.83 27.24
C GLU A 1120 2.24 47.37 27.30
N ILE A 1121 1.18 47.94 26.72
CA ILE A 1121 0.87 49.37 26.78
C ILE A 1121 -0.58 49.56 27.24
N THR A 1122 -0.90 50.72 27.81
CA THR A 1122 -2.27 51.07 28.20
C THR A 1122 -2.82 52.18 27.33
N ARG A 1123 -4.10 52.07 26.99
CA ARG A 1123 -4.82 53.13 26.30
C ARG A 1123 -5.42 54.07 27.34
N VAL A 1124 -4.75 55.19 27.58
CA VAL A 1124 -5.15 56.18 28.59
C VAL A 1124 -6.42 56.93 28.13
N GLN A 1125 -6.48 57.30 26.85
CA GLN A 1125 -7.65 57.95 26.23
C GLN A 1125 -7.82 57.53 24.77
N ARG A 1126 -8.92 57.96 24.13
CA ARG A 1126 -9.19 57.60 22.74
C ARG A 1126 -8.09 58.15 21.81
N GLY A 1127 -7.18 57.27 21.39
CA GLY A 1127 -6.07 57.61 20.49
C GLY A 1127 -4.80 58.06 21.20
N VAL A 1128 -4.72 57.93 22.54
CA VAL A 1128 -3.53 58.21 23.36
C VAL A 1128 -3.12 56.93 24.07
N TYR A 1129 -1.82 56.63 24.02
CA TYR A 1129 -1.23 55.40 24.55
C TYR A 1129 -0.06 55.75 25.48
N ALA A 1130 0.18 54.89 26.46
CA ALA A 1130 1.29 55.02 27.42
C ALA A 1130 1.85 53.64 27.76
N LEU A 1131 3.11 53.57 28.20
CA LEU A 1131 3.62 52.35 28.83
C LEU A 1131 2.81 52.02 30.09
N LYS A 1132 2.62 50.74 30.34
CA LYS A 1132 1.98 50.28 31.57
C LYS A 1132 2.90 50.60 32.75
N LYS A 1133 2.41 51.38 33.71
CA LYS A 1133 3.09 51.57 35.00
C LYS A 1133 2.95 50.28 35.81
N GLU A 1134 4.06 49.80 36.37
CA GLU A 1134 4.06 48.71 37.35
C GLU A 1134 3.27 49.10 38.61
#